data_AF-A0A2D5V3G6-F1
#
_entry.id   AF-A0A2D5V3G6-F1
#
_cell.length_a   1.000
_cell.length_b   1.000
_cell.length_c   1.000
_cell.angle_alpha   90.00
_cell.angle_beta   90.00
_cell.angle_gamma   90.00
#
_symmetry.space_group_name_H-M   'P 1'
#
loop_
_entity.id
_entity.type
_entity.pdbx_description
1 polymer ?
#
loop_
_entity_poly.entity_id
_entity_poly.type
_entity_poly.pdbx_seq_one_letter_code
_entity_poly.pdbx_strand_id
1 'polypeptide(L)'
;MVKNKIIGLIFCIICNINYGQIIDFSPLTKKIFVNTDTLSIDTSSINPKTFRVYNSKVELKPFEYQLNAAKGKIIFYEVPNDTLVFKYHRLIIDFNKKYLLHPISLNRTNRQKLFYEPIEISNSKNKTSIFQGTKLNRTGSLSRGLMVGNNQDFSLNSNLNLQLSGMVSPTMKILASVTDDNIPIQPQGNTQQLQDFDKVFIQISEEKWSLTAGDFWVKNKEGYFLKYNKRGQGIYVKNKVKGKGNIKINTENSASISKGKFGRNVIQGIEGNQGPYRLFGNENESFIIVLSGTENVYIDGTLLERGQNNDYIIDYNTAEISFTAKTLITKDKRIIVEFQYSDKNYARSLLQSSTVFEKNRSSFYIYAYAEQDSKNQPLQQDFDLVDRLTLENIGDNIEMATGSGIDSIGFNENSNMYEKIDSLGYEIFNYSVDNQLAIYQLTFTNVGQGNGNYVIKENNALGRVYEWVAPDTISSSVILKNGDYSPIKTLVTPKKRQILSIGGKTNWSSSSLKYEISSSNMDLNTFSKINNNDNIGFAGLINYESKKKLNSNWLINQSYKIESISKNYERIERFREVEFERNWNIQQLIVNEDQVLSSAKINLKHIENGQFQYGLNSYLIKNDFNGYKNDLKIKWNKKVYLDFNGSLLNSNGIFKTTFLRHNTNFYIPINKFKLGFIDINENNRFYTNDSLSYNSYRFYDWKFYIENLDSNKNKVQFFYQERYDWFKYQTILKRATKAISPGFKIGIVNNRNFQLNYSLAYRMLQILDTSLTNILPENSLASRLNYHLKLLKGGINSNSFLELGSGLELQKEFIYIEVPAGQGNYTWNDYNENDIKELNEFEIAAFSDQASYIRVFTPNNSYIKIYNFQYNQNLNIDFRKIIKGKTVIEKILNKFYNQTALNTQKKTNDLEIRTLVNPLVNSDNPIIQQMSNSLRNSLFFNRSNSKYSLELVTQLFANKNLLINGTDFRSNNKDQLKLRWNLNRSFMLNSQVSKELKSNASTYMQNRNFNIENKEIFNRLSFQPNTMFRIAINTRYSEKSNSIEYGNEKAFLKDLGIELRRSKRDKGLFNAELHFVNINYKGESNSTIGFEMLEGLQSGSNITWKISFQKKMSNNIQLSVSYNGRKSENNKAIHTGSMQMRAFF
;
A
#
# COMPACT_ATOMS: atom_id res chain seq x y z
N MET A 1 21.52 -35.37 -40.71
CA MET A 1 20.48 -35.38 -41.76
C MET A 1 19.03 -35.59 -41.28
N VAL A 2 18.75 -35.85 -39.98
CA VAL A 2 17.36 -36.09 -39.48
C VAL A 2 16.59 -34.81 -39.12
N LYS A 3 17.25 -33.65 -39.03
CA LYS A 3 16.62 -32.37 -38.60
C LYS A 3 15.68 -31.71 -39.61
N ASN A 4 15.79 -31.99 -40.91
CA ASN A 4 14.99 -31.32 -41.95
C ASN A 4 13.70 -32.10 -42.31
N LYS A 5 13.68 -33.43 -42.13
CA LYS A 5 12.53 -34.26 -42.49
C LYS A 5 11.33 -34.08 -41.55
N ILE A 6 11.57 -33.86 -40.26
CA ILE A 6 10.50 -33.70 -39.25
C ILE A 6 9.81 -32.32 -39.38
N ILE A 7 10.58 -31.28 -39.72
CA ILE A 7 10.02 -29.95 -40.00
C ILE A 7 9.20 -29.98 -41.30
N GLY A 8 9.66 -30.72 -42.31
CA GLY A 8 8.90 -30.96 -43.54
C GLY A 8 7.60 -31.73 -43.30
N LEU A 9 7.59 -32.74 -42.42
CA LEU A 9 6.40 -33.52 -42.09
C LEU A 9 5.33 -32.69 -41.37
N ILE A 10 5.75 -31.81 -40.44
CA ILE A 10 4.84 -30.91 -39.71
C ILE A 10 4.26 -29.84 -40.66
N PHE A 11 5.06 -29.34 -41.61
CA PHE A 11 4.59 -28.38 -42.61
C PHE A 11 3.59 -29.02 -43.59
N CYS A 12 3.81 -30.28 -44.00
CA CYS A 12 2.87 -31.02 -44.85
C CYS A 12 1.54 -31.36 -44.16
N ILE A 13 1.53 -31.57 -42.83
CA ILE A 13 0.29 -31.83 -42.08
C ILE A 13 -0.53 -30.54 -41.91
N ILE A 14 0.12 -29.38 -41.77
CA ILE A 14 -0.56 -28.07 -41.69
C ILE A 14 -1.14 -27.66 -43.05
N CYS A 15 -0.53 -28.06 -44.16
CA CYS A 15 -1.02 -27.75 -45.51
C CYS A 15 -2.17 -28.65 -46.01
N ASN A 16 -2.56 -29.71 -45.28
CA ASN A 16 -3.64 -30.64 -45.69
C ASN A 16 -5.02 -30.31 -45.09
N ILE A 17 -5.22 -29.11 -44.55
CA ILE A 17 -6.55 -28.59 -44.23
C ILE A 17 -7.11 -27.93 -45.49
N ASN A 18 -8.17 -28.53 -46.06
CA ASN A 18 -8.83 -28.12 -47.30
C ASN A 18 -9.58 -26.77 -47.16
N TYR A 19 -8.84 -25.67 -47.01
CA TYR A 19 -9.27 -24.30 -47.33
C TYR A 19 -8.19 -23.58 -48.14
N GLY A 20 -7.59 -24.29 -49.10
CA GLY A 20 -6.72 -23.70 -50.11
C GLY A 20 -7.43 -23.72 -51.45
N GLN A 21 -7.59 -22.55 -52.07
CA GLN A 21 -7.81 -22.46 -53.51
C GLN A 21 -6.77 -23.33 -54.21
N ILE A 22 -7.20 -24.16 -55.16
CA ILE A 22 -6.31 -24.87 -56.09
C ILE A 22 -5.58 -23.78 -56.87
N ILE A 23 -4.32 -23.49 -56.49
CA ILE A 23 -3.48 -22.58 -57.25
C ILE A 23 -2.68 -23.45 -58.22
N ASP A 24 -3.16 -23.48 -59.45
CA ASP A 24 -2.53 -24.16 -60.57
C ASP A 24 -1.26 -23.39 -60.99
N PHE A 25 -0.11 -23.77 -60.42
CA PHE A 25 1.17 -23.24 -60.84
C PHE A 25 1.68 -24.03 -62.04
N SER A 26 1.24 -23.68 -63.24
CA SER A 26 1.91 -24.13 -64.46
C SER A 26 3.33 -23.53 -64.52
N PRO A 27 4.35 -24.32 -64.94
CA PRO A 27 5.72 -23.81 -65.06
C PRO A 27 5.79 -22.75 -66.17
N LEU A 28 6.22 -21.55 -65.80
CA LEU A 28 6.46 -20.47 -66.74
C LEU A 28 7.72 -20.79 -67.55
N THR A 29 7.62 -20.65 -68.87
CA THR A 29 8.75 -20.82 -69.79
C THR A 29 9.04 -19.49 -70.48
N LYS A 30 10.26 -18.97 -70.35
CA LYS A 30 10.70 -17.74 -71.04
C LYS A 30 11.91 -18.05 -71.93
N LYS A 31 11.90 -17.55 -73.16
CA LYS A 31 13.07 -17.56 -74.07
C LYS A 31 13.66 -16.16 -74.12
N ILE A 32 14.93 -16.02 -73.76
CA ILE A 32 15.59 -14.71 -73.68
C ILE A 32 16.99 -14.85 -74.29
N PHE A 33 17.34 -13.93 -75.20
CA PHE A 33 18.70 -13.77 -75.69
C PHE A 33 19.57 -13.18 -74.59
N VAL A 34 20.65 -13.87 -74.23
CA VAL A 34 21.55 -13.44 -73.17
C VAL A 34 22.78 -12.83 -73.80
N ASN A 35 23.18 -11.65 -73.32
CA ASN A 35 24.40 -10.96 -73.73
C ASN A 35 25.05 -10.18 -72.57
N THR A 36 24.52 -10.35 -71.35
CA THR A 36 25.03 -9.77 -70.11
C THR A 36 25.18 -10.83 -69.03
N ASP A 37 26.06 -10.58 -68.09
CA ASP A 37 26.32 -11.45 -66.93
C ASP A 37 25.08 -11.62 -66.04
N THR A 38 24.31 -10.56 -65.80
CA THR A 38 23.12 -10.60 -64.95
C THR A 38 21.85 -10.40 -65.77
N LEU A 39 20.87 -11.30 -65.61
CA LEU A 39 19.57 -11.24 -66.28
C LEU A 39 18.42 -11.32 -65.27
N SER A 40 17.40 -10.48 -65.46
CA SER A 40 16.13 -10.57 -64.70
C SER A 40 15.17 -11.48 -65.43
N ILE A 41 14.87 -12.63 -64.83
CA ILE A 41 14.00 -13.65 -65.40
C ILE A 41 12.54 -13.35 -65.06
N ASP A 42 12.28 -12.86 -63.85
CA ASP A 42 10.94 -12.44 -63.41
C ASP A 42 11.01 -11.20 -62.53
N THR A 43 9.90 -10.47 -62.41
CA THR A 43 9.77 -9.33 -61.49
C THR A 43 9.45 -9.76 -60.06
N SER A 44 9.05 -11.02 -59.86
CA SER A 44 8.80 -11.60 -58.54
C SER A 44 9.77 -12.71 -58.18
N SER A 45 9.74 -13.10 -56.90
CA SER A 45 10.50 -14.25 -56.41
C SER A 45 10.07 -15.54 -57.11
N ILE A 46 11.06 -16.38 -57.44
CA ILE A 46 10.90 -17.64 -58.17
C ILE A 46 11.29 -18.81 -57.27
N ASN A 47 10.73 -19.99 -57.53
CA ASN A 47 11.03 -21.18 -56.77
C ASN A 47 12.37 -21.79 -57.23
N PRO A 48 13.42 -21.81 -56.39
CA PRO A 48 14.75 -22.28 -56.79
C PRO A 48 14.78 -23.78 -57.12
N LYS A 49 13.85 -24.58 -56.59
CA LYS A 49 13.82 -26.03 -56.84
C LYS A 49 13.29 -26.39 -58.22
N THR A 50 12.47 -25.53 -58.82
CA THR A 50 11.83 -25.79 -60.11
C THR A 50 12.46 -24.98 -61.24
N PHE A 51 13.45 -24.15 -60.91
CA PHE A 51 14.21 -23.37 -61.86
C PHE A 51 15.16 -24.26 -62.68
N ARG A 52 15.02 -24.21 -64.00
CA ARG A 52 15.92 -24.85 -64.97
C ARG A 52 16.19 -23.89 -66.11
N VAL A 53 17.40 -23.91 -66.66
CA VAL A 53 17.79 -23.11 -67.83
C VAL A 53 18.40 -24.02 -68.89
N TYR A 54 17.99 -23.84 -70.15
CA TYR A 54 18.42 -24.66 -71.27
C TYR A 54 19.07 -23.79 -72.35
N ASN A 55 20.21 -24.24 -72.89
CA ASN A 55 20.74 -23.77 -74.18
C ASN A 55 20.45 -24.84 -75.24
N SER A 56 19.68 -24.51 -76.28
CA SER A 56 19.47 -25.38 -77.46
C SER A 56 19.19 -26.87 -77.15
N LYS A 57 18.38 -27.11 -76.09
CA LYS A 57 17.95 -28.40 -75.48
C LYS A 57 18.88 -29.03 -74.42
N VAL A 58 20.07 -28.48 -74.18
CA VAL A 58 20.98 -28.90 -73.09
C VAL A 58 20.71 -28.06 -71.84
N GLU A 59 20.49 -28.70 -70.69
CA GLU A 59 20.30 -28.01 -69.41
C GLU A 59 21.64 -27.51 -68.87
N LEU A 60 21.75 -26.21 -68.58
CA LEU A 60 22.96 -25.66 -67.94
C LEU A 60 23.08 -26.19 -66.51
N LYS A 61 24.31 -26.45 -66.10
CA LYS A 61 24.59 -27.02 -64.77
C LYS A 61 24.65 -25.91 -63.71
N PRO A 62 24.33 -26.22 -62.43
CA PRO A 62 24.32 -25.22 -61.36
C PRO A 62 25.64 -24.49 -61.04
N PHE A 63 26.76 -24.90 -61.66
CA PHE A 63 28.05 -24.22 -61.54
C PHE A 63 28.32 -23.21 -62.68
N GLU A 64 27.46 -23.17 -63.71
CA GLU A 64 27.57 -22.25 -64.85
C GLU A 64 26.82 -20.94 -64.59
N TYR A 65 25.98 -20.90 -63.55
CA TYR A 65 25.21 -19.74 -63.13
C TYR A 65 24.93 -19.71 -61.62
N GLN A 66 24.62 -18.54 -61.11
CA GLN A 66 24.12 -18.29 -59.76
C GLN A 66 22.68 -17.76 -59.83
N LEU A 67 21.74 -18.46 -59.19
CA LEU A 67 20.34 -18.03 -59.12
C LEU A 67 20.07 -17.18 -57.87
N ASN A 68 19.63 -15.95 -58.07
CA ASN A 68 19.02 -15.14 -57.01
C ASN A 68 17.49 -15.29 -57.05
N ALA A 69 17.00 -16.39 -56.49
CA ALA A 69 15.60 -16.77 -56.53
C ALA A 69 14.66 -15.77 -55.86
N ALA A 70 15.11 -15.11 -54.78
CA ALA A 70 14.32 -14.07 -54.11
C ALA A 70 14.09 -12.85 -55.02
N LYS A 71 15.06 -12.54 -55.90
CA LYS A 71 14.99 -11.39 -56.82
C LYS A 71 14.53 -11.74 -58.24
N GLY A 72 14.28 -13.02 -58.54
CA GLY A 72 13.97 -13.45 -59.90
C GLY A 72 15.12 -13.23 -60.89
N LYS A 73 16.37 -13.19 -60.43
CA LYS A 73 17.56 -12.90 -61.26
C LYS A 73 18.49 -14.10 -61.35
N ILE A 74 19.18 -14.23 -62.48
CA ILE A 74 20.29 -15.16 -62.69
C ILE A 74 21.55 -14.37 -63.03
N ILE A 75 22.70 -14.88 -62.57
CA ILE A 75 24.02 -14.34 -62.86
C ILE A 75 24.81 -15.48 -63.51
N PHE A 76 25.30 -15.31 -64.73
CA PHE A 76 26.13 -16.28 -65.41
C PHE A 76 27.60 -16.02 -65.09
N TYR A 77 28.37 -17.08 -64.83
CA TYR A 77 29.81 -16.93 -64.57
C TYR A 77 30.59 -16.68 -65.88
N GLU A 78 30.14 -17.25 -66.98
CA GLU A 78 30.56 -16.92 -68.34
C GLU A 78 29.32 -16.49 -69.14
N VAL A 79 29.35 -15.32 -69.77
CA VAL A 79 28.18 -14.76 -70.46
C VAL A 79 27.88 -15.56 -71.72
N PRO A 80 26.77 -16.31 -71.79
CA PRO A 80 26.40 -17.03 -72.99
C PRO A 80 25.84 -16.03 -73.99
N ASN A 81 26.42 -15.94 -75.19
CA ASN A 81 25.93 -15.08 -76.28
C ASN A 81 24.92 -15.83 -77.16
N ASP A 82 23.84 -16.34 -76.54
CA ASP A 82 22.86 -17.22 -77.18
C ASP A 82 21.47 -17.07 -76.54
N THR A 83 20.43 -17.62 -77.17
CA THR A 83 19.07 -17.64 -76.65
C THR A 83 18.86 -18.80 -75.68
N LEU A 84 18.62 -18.48 -74.41
CA LEU A 84 18.36 -19.47 -73.36
C LEU A 84 16.86 -19.59 -73.05
N VAL A 85 16.44 -20.81 -72.67
CA VAL A 85 15.08 -21.13 -72.24
C VAL A 85 15.06 -21.33 -70.72
N PHE A 86 14.35 -20.49 -70.00
CA PHE A 86 14.17 -20.56 -68.55
C PHE A 86 12.82 -21.18 -68.22
N LYS A 87 12.80 -22.22 -67.38
CA LYS A 87 11.59 -22.85 -66.83
C LYS A 87 11.56 -22.70 -65.32
N TYR A 88 10.49 -22.14 -64.76
CA TYR A 88 10.38 -21.92 -63.32
C TYR A 88 8.93 -21.71 -62.86
N HIS A 89 8.71 -21.77 -61.55
CA HIS A 89 7.45 -21.33 -60.94
C HIS A 89 7.66 -20.04 -60.15
N ARG A 90 6.67 -19.13 -60.23
CA ARG A 90 6.63 -17.93 -59.39
C ARG A 90 6.18 -18.30 -57.97
N LEU A 91 6.72 -17.63 -56.96
CA LEU A 91 6.24 -17.76 -55.59
C LEU A 91 5.05 -16.82 -55.34
N ILE A 92 4.09 -17.24 -54.52
CA ILE A 92 2.92 -16.44 -54.09
C ILE A 92 3.39 -15.17 -53.36
N ILE A 93 4.51 -15.27 -52.64
CA ILE A 93 5.10 -14.17 -51.87
C ILE A 93 6.27 -13.60 -52.67
N ASP A 94 6.18 -12.32 -53.02
CA ASP A 94 7.30 -11.54 -53.54
C ASP A 94 8.15 -11.01 -52.39
N PHE A 95 9.29 -11.67 -52.14
CA PHE A 95 10.21 -11.30 -51.06
C PHE A 95 10.93 -9.97 -51.31
N ASN A 96 10.82 -9.38 -52.51
CA ASN A 96 11.34 -8.05 -52.82
C ASN A 96 10.33 -6.93 -52.56
N LYS A 97 9.03 -7.22 -52.49
CA LYS A 97 8.01 -6.20 -52.38
C LYS A 97 7.95 -5.64 -50.96
N LYS A 98 8.29 -4.36 -50.80
CA LYS A 98 8.15 -3.63 -49.54
C LYS A 98 6.72 -3.11 -49.43
N TYR A 99 5.97 -3.60 -48.45
CA TYR A 99 4.66 -3.06 -48.11
C TYR A 99 4.84 -1.96 -47.07
N LEU A 100 4.44 -0.73 -47.40
CA LEU A 100 4.52 0.43 -46.52
C LEU A 100 3.14 1.09 -46.46
N LEU A 101 2.50 1.09 -45.29
CA LEU A 101 1.27 1.84 -45.05
C LEU A 101 1.52 3.36 -45.00
N HIS A 102 2.70 3.76 -44.51
CA HIS A 102 3.22 5.12 -44.59
C HIS A 102 4.63 5.07 -45.21
N PRO A 103 4.82 5.55 -46.45
CA PRO A 103 6.14 5.64 -47.05
C PRO A 103 7.04 6.50 -46.17
N ILE A 104 8.16 5.94 -45.70
CA ILE A 104 9.19 6.69 -44.95
C ILE A 104 9.70 7.90 -45.76
N SER A 105 9.57 7.87 -47.08
CA SER A 105 9.88 8.99 -47.98
C SER A 105 8.94 10.19 -47.83
N LEU A 106 7.71 10.01 -47.35
CA LEU A 106 6.74 11.09 -47.15
C LEU A 106 6.85 11.74 -45.76
N ASN A 107 7.41 11.03 -44.77
CA ASN A 107 7.51 11.51 -43.38
C ASN A 107 8.91 12.01 -42.98
N ARG A 108 9.89 11.98 -43.90
CA ARG A 108 11.25 12.45 -43.60
C ARG A 108 11.82 13.33 -44.71
N THR A 109 12.11 14.58 -44.38
CA THR A 109 12.90 15.45 -45.26
C THR A 109 14.31 14.89 -45.44
N ASN A 110 14.98 15.18 -46.56
CA ASN A 110 16.36 14.73 -46.80
C ASN A 110 17.33 15.12 -45.68
N ARG A 111 17.04 16.20 -44.93
CA ARG A 111 17.76 16.57 -43.70
C ARG A 111 17.71 15.47 -42.63
N GLN A 112 16.57 14.80 -42.42
CA GLN A 112 16.42 13.77 -41.38
C GLN A 112 17.10 12.42 -41.74
N LYS A 113 17.48 12.20 -43.01
CA LYS A 113 18.26 11.02 -43.42
C LYS A 113 19.75 11.13 -43.07
N LEU A 114 20.29 12.34 -42.98
CA LEU A 114 21.72 12.59 -42.71
C LEU A 114 22.07 12.58 -41.21
N PHE A 115 21.10 12.77 -40.32
CA PHE A 115 21.35 12.92 -38.87
C PHE A 115 21.04 11.69 -38.01
N TYR A 116 20.68 10.56 -38.62
CA TYR A 116 20.51 9.29 -37.90
C TYR A 116 21.38 8.21 -38.56
N GLU A 117 22.68 8.25 -38.26
CA GLU A 117 23.46 7.01 -38.34
C GLU A 117 22.84 6.01 -37.35
N PRO A 118 22.44 4.80 -37.80
CA PRO A 118 22.05 3.76 -36.87
C PRO A 118 23.24 3.52 -35.94
N ILE A 119 23.03 3.70 -34.64
CA ILE A 119 24.05 3.37 -33.64
C ILE A 119 24.32 1.87 -33.78
N GLU A 120 25.43 1.51 -34.42
CA GLU A 120 25.91 0.15 -34.40
C GLU A 120 26.29 -0.17 -32.96
N ILE A 121 25.47 -0.99 -32.29
CA ILE A 121 25.83 -1.59 -31.02
C ILE A 121 26.91 -2.62 -31.31
N SER A 122 28.14 -2.15 -31.50
CA SER A 122 29.30 -2.99 -31.63
C SER A 122 29.50 -3.72 -30.30
N ASN A 123 29.55 -5.07 -30.36
CA ASN A 123 29.98 -5.89 -29.23
C ASN A 123 31.51 -5.74 -29.07
N SER A 124 32.00 -4.53 -28.83
CA SER A 124 33.39 -4.35 -28.45
C SER A 124 33.56 -4.92 -27.03
N LYS A 125 34.43 -5.92 -26.89
CA LYS A 125 34.82 -6.49 -25.59
C LYS A 125 35.66 -5.54 -24.73
N ASN A 126 35.84 -4.29 -25.17
CA ASN A 126 36.55 -3.28 -24.40
C ASN A 126 35.62 -2.78 -23.30
N LYS A 127 35.75 -3.42 -22.13
CA LYS A 127 35.26 -2.90 -20.85
C LYS A 127 36.01 -1.60 -20.49
N THR A 128 35.92 -0.56 -21.29
CA THR A 128 36.17 0.79 -20.79
C THR A 128 34.92 1.20 -20.01
N SER A 129 34.77 0.61 -18.83
CA SER A 129 33.92 1.18 -17.80
C SER A 129 34.47 2.58 -17.56
N ILE A 130 33.64 3.61 -17.72
CA ILE A 130 33.93 5.03 -17.48
C ILE A 130 34.39 5.29 -16.02
N PHE A 131 34.48 4.22 -15.21
CA PHE A 131 34.75 4.20 -13.78
C PHE A 131 35.80 3.12 -13.40
N GLN A 132 36.64 2.66 -14.34
CA GLN A 132 37.77 1.77 -14.03
C GLN A 132 38.63 2.38 -12.91
N GLY A 133 38.76 1.65 -11.78
CA GLY A 133 39.47 2.11 -10.57
C GLY A 133 38.58 2.41 -9.36
N THR A 134 37.26 2.48 -9.54
CA THR A 134 36.30 2.76 -8.45
C THR A 134 35.60 1.47 -7.95
N LYS A 135 35.39 1.34 -6.63
CA LYS A 135 34.63 0.23 -6.03
C LYS A 135 33.14 0.56 -5.99
N LEU A 136 32.55 0.91 -7.14
CA LEU A 136 31.14 1.27 -7.27
C LEU A 136 30.28 0.05 -7.62
N ASN A 137 29.36 -0.30 -6.71
CA ASN A 137 28.28 -1.24 -6.93
C ASN A 137 27.07 -0.52 -7.53
N ARG A 138 26.47 -1.11 -8.55
CA ARG A 138 25.27 -0.62 -9.24
C ARG A 138 24.27 -1.74 -9.28
N THR A 139 23.02 -1.44 -8.98
CA THR A 139 21.93 -2.42 -9.03
C THR A 139 20.67 -1.70 -9.45
N GLY A 140 19.97 -2.20 -10.45
CA GLY A 140 18.71 -1.61 -10.87
C GLY A 140 18.33 -1.96 -12.31
N SER A 141 17.26 -1.34 -12.79
CA SER A 141 16.87 -1.41 -14.19
C SER A 141 16.21 -0.12 -14.70
N LEU A 142 16.45 0.20 -15.96
CA LEU A 142 15.75 1.23 -16.73
C LEU A 142 14.95 0.51 -17.81
N SER A 143 13.65 0.77 -17.92
CA SER A 143 12.83 0.21 -18.99
C SER A 143 12.04 1.26 -19.75
N ARG A 144 11.91 1.05 -21.06
CA ARG A 144 11.08 1.83 -21.99
C ARG A 144 10.26 0.86 -22.80
N GLY A 145 8.94 0.96 -22.67
CA GLY A 145 7.94 0.15 -23.31
C GLY A 145 7.06 0.97 -24.23
N LEU A 146 6.64 0.38 -25.34
CA LEU A 146 5.60 0.92 -26.22
C LEU A 146 4.57 -0.16 -26.48
N MET A 147 3.30 0.22 -26.58
CA MET A 147 2.19 -0.66 -26.92
C MET A 147 1.34 -0.04 -28.03
N VAL A 148 0.94 -0.85 -28.99
CA VAL A 148 0.14 -0.46 -30.16
C VAL A 148 -0.86 -1.57 -30.45
N GLY A 149 -2.08 -1.21 -30.80
CA GLY A 149 -3.04 -2.16 -31.34
C GLY A 149 -3.98 -1.50 -32.33
N ASN A 150 -4.84 -2.31 -32.96
CA ASN A 150 -5.91 -1.80 -33.83
C ASN A 150 -7.19 -1.43 -33.05
N ASN A 151 -7.25 -1.77 -31.76
CA ASN A 151 -8.36 -1.50 -30.85
C ASN A 151 -7.91 -0.72 -29.60
N GLN A 152 -6.78 -0.03 -29.68
CA GLN A 152 -6.20 0.77 -28.60
C GLN A 152 -5.19 1.77 -29.16
N ASP A 153 -5.08 2.93 -28.53
CA ASP A 153 -4.12 3.96 -28.91
C ASP A 153 -2.66 3.57 -28.57
N PHE A 154 -1.73 4.33 -29.15
CA PHE A 154 -0.31 4.23 -28.84
C PHE A 154 -0.05 4.68 -27.40
N SER A 155 0.56 3.80 -26.60
CA SER A 155 0.97 4.12 -25.23
C SER A 155 2.46 3.90 -25.01
N LEU A 156 3.08 4.80 -24.22
CA LEU A 156 4.48 4.75 -23.81
C LEU A 156 4.58 4.54 -22.31
N ASN A 157 5.27 3.47 -21.91
CA ASN A 157 5.51 3.14 -20.51
C ASN A 157 7.01 3.27 -20.20
N SER A 158 7.35 4.19 -19.29
CA SER A 158 8.72 4.42 -18.80
C SER A 158 8.83 3.94 -17.37
N ASN A 159 9.95 3.31 -17.02
CA ASN A 159 10.24 2.99 -15.63
C ASN A 159 11.75 3.04 -15.37
N LEU A 160 12.19 3.62 -14.25
CA LEU A 160 13.59 3.67 -13.82
C LEU A 160 13.65 3.27 -12.35
N ASN A 161 14.54 2.35 -12.02
CA ASN A 161 14.95 2.04 -10.67
C ASN A 161 16.46 1.82 -10.67
N LEU A 162 17.23 2.70 -10.04
CA LEU A 162 18.68 2.65 -10.00
C LEU A 162 19.19 2.89 -8.59
N GLN A 163 19.96 1.95 -8.07
CA GLN A 163 20.71 2.08 -6.83
C GLN A 163 22.20 2.06 -7.13
N LEU A 164 22.93 2.98 -6.51
CA LEU A 164 24.38 3.15 -6.67
C LEU A 164 25.01 3.23 -5.29
N SER A 165 26.05 2.45 -5.01
CA SER A 165 26.78 2.54 -3.74
C SER A 165 28.26 2.23 -3.92
N GLY A 166 29.15 2.97 -3.27
CA GLY A 166 30.58 2.65 -3.26
C GLY A 166 31.49 3.87 -3.24
N MET A 167 32.78 3.64 -3.45
CA MET A 167 33.81 4.68 -3.42
C MET A 167 33.96 5.31 -4.82
N VAL A 168 33.71 6.61 -4.95
CA VAL A 168 33.96 7.40 -6.18
C VAL A 168 35.43 7.81 -6.26
N SER A 169 36.06 8.05 -5.11
CA SER A 169 37.49 8.30 -4.93
C SER A 169 37.99 7.55 -3.67
N PRO A 170 39.30 7.53 -3.36
CA PRO A 170 39.80 6.88 -2.14
C PRO A 170 39.16 7.36 -0.83
N THR A 171 38.63 8.60 -0.80
CA THR A 171 38.04 9.23 0.40
C THR A 171 36.55 9.53 0.25
N MET A 172 36.00 9.57 -0.96
CA MET A 172 34.60 9.91 -1.21
C MET A 172 33.75 8.68 -1.54
N LYS A 173 32.64 8.55 -0.82
CA LYS A 173 31.61 7.53 -0.97
C LYS A 173 30.33 8.14 -1.54
N ILE A 174 29.72 7.46 -2.51
CA ILE A 174 28.39 7.77 -3.04
C ILE A 174 27.39 6.70 -2.60
N LEU A 175 26.16 7.13 -2.35
CA LEU A 175 24.97 6.31 -2.13
C LEU A 175 23.81 6.99 -2.86
N ALA A 176 23.19 6.36 -3.84
CA ALA A 176 22.05 6.92 -4.55
C ALA A 176 20.94 5.88 -4.74
N SER A 177 19.70 6.35 -4.75
CA SER A 177 18.49 5.63 -5.13
C SER A 177 17.68 6.56 -6.01
N VAL A 178 17.46 6.19 -7.26
CA VAL A 178 16.69 6.98 -8.24
C VAL A 178 15.58 6.10 -8.78
N THR A 179 14.34 6.52 -8.56
CA THR A 179 13.15 5.82 -9.05
C THR A 179 12.22 6.80 -9.77
N ASP A 180 11.68 6.37 -10.91
CA ASP A 180 10.68 7.08 -11.73
C ASP A 180 9.37 6.27 -11.77
N ASP A 181 9.14 5.49 -10.72
CA ASP A 181 7.99 4.62 -10.62
C ASP A 181 6.78 5.48 -10.21
N ASN A 182 5.89 5.76 -11.17
CA ASN A 182 4.55 6.29 -10.92
C ASN A 182 3.72 5.19 -10.23
N ILE A 183 4.01 4.91 -8.97
CA ILE A 183 3.11 4.11 -8.14
C ILE A 183 2.19 5.12 -7.45
N PRO A 184 0.94 5.30 -7.90
CA PRO A 184 0.01 6.26 -7.29
C PRO A 184 -0.40 5.90 -5.85
N ILE A 185 0.12 4.81 -5.29
CA ILE A 185 -0.35 4.22 -4.03
C ILE A 185 0.88 3.81 -3.20
N GLN A 186 1.06 4.40 -2.03
CA GLN A 186 2.04 3.87 -1.06
C GLN A 186 1.62 2.44 -0.72
N PRO A 187 2.55 1.47 -0.68
CA PRO A 187 2.13 0.09 -0.48
C PRO A 187 1.48 -0.06 0.91
N GLN A 188 0.36 -0.81 0.96
CA GLN A 188 -0.44 -1.01 2.18
C GLN A 188 0.47 -1.36 3.37
N GLY A 189 0.51 -0.44 4.34
CA GLY A 189 1.59 -0.20 5.30
C GLY A 189 1.80 -1.25 6.40
N ASN A 190 1.72 -2.54 6.09
CA ASN A 190 1.77 -3.60 7.12
C ASN A 190 3.21 -3.96 7.57
N THR A 191 4.26 -3.50 6.88
CA THR A 191 5.66 -3.88 7.19
C THR A 191 6.63 -2.69 7.20
N GLN A 192 7.53 -2.65 8.20
CA GLN A 192 8.52 -1.56 8.36
C GLN A 192 9.50 -1.44 7.17
N GLN A 193 9.76 -2.52 6.43
CA GLN A 193 10.80 -2.58 5.38
C GLN A 193 10.36 -1.99 4.03
N LEU A 194 9.06 -1.86 3.77
CA LEU A 194 8.54 -1.39 2.48
C LEU A 194 8.77 0.13 2.25
N GLN A 195 9.02 0.88 3.33
CA GLN A 195 9.11 2.35 3.34
C GLN A 195 10.41 2.91 2.72
N ASP A 196 11.43 2.06 2.54
CA ASP A 196 12.73 2.48 1.99
C ASP A 196 12.79 2.45 0.45
N PHE A 197 11.77 1.90 -0.22
CA PHE A 197 11.70 1.83 -1.69
C PHE A 197 11.28 3.14 -2.36
N ASP A 198 10.67 4.07 -1.63
CA ASP A 198 10.07 5.31 -2.17
C ASP A 198 10.97 6.56 -1.99
N LYS A 199 12.28 6.37 -1.72
CA LYS A 199 13.22 7.48 -1.52
C LYS A 199 14.06 7.71 -2.78
N VAL A 200 13.92 8.90 -3.36
CA VAL A 200 14.72 9.35 -4.51
C VAL A 200 15.80 10.32 -4.03
N PHE A 201 17.05 9.87 -3.89
CA PHE A 201 18.14 10.71 -3.41
C PHE A 201 19.52 10.30 -3.98
N ILE A 202 20.45 11.25 -3.95
CA ILE A 202 21.88 11.07 -4.19
C ILE A 202 22.63 11.65 -3.01
N GLN A 203 23.38 10.82 -2.30
CA GLN A 203 24.24 11.21 -1.19
C GLN A 203 25.70 11.01 -1.56
N ILE A 204 26.48 12.07 -1.44
CA ILE A 204 27.94 12.05 -1.51
C ILE A 204 28.47 12.33 -0.11
N SER A 205 29.49 11.58 0.33
CA SER A 205 30.03 11.69 1.68
C SER A 205 31.53 11.44 1.73
N GLU A 206 32.21 12.14 2.62
CA GLU A 206 33.61 11.96 3.00
C GLU A 206 33.68 11.92 4.55
N GLU A 207 34.87 11.83 5.15
CA GLU A 207 35.02 11.77 6.62
C GLU A 207 34.44 13.00 7.35
N LYS A 208 34.54 14.18 6.75
CA LYS A 208 34.21 15.47 7.38
C LYS A 208 32.91 16.09 6.88
N TRP A 209 32.36 15.64 5.75
CA TRP A 209 31.16 16.25 5.18
C TRP A 209 30.29 15.23 4.44
N SER A 210 29.00 15.55 4.30
CA SER A 210 28.09 14.83 3.42
C SER A 210 27.08 15.76 2.80
N LEU A 211 26.82 15.57 1.51
CA LEU A 211 25.79 16.26 0.74
C LEU A 211 24.75 15.22 0.31
N THR A 212 23.49 15.46 0.61
CA THR A 212 22.35 14.69 0.09
C THR A 212 21.50 15.61 -0.77
N ALA A 213 21.25 15.20 -2.01
CA ALA A 213 20.30 15.84 -2.93
C ALA A 213 19.11 14.91 -3.17
N GLY A 214 17.90 15.44 -3.27
CA GLY A 214 16.65 14.66 -3.36
C GLY A 214 15.99 14.50 -2.00
N ASP A 215 15.44 13.32 -1.72
CA ASP A 215 14.68 13.03 -0.50
C ASP A 215 15.58 12.81 0.72
N PHE A 216 15.29 13.53 1.80
CA PHE A 216 15.97 13.33 3.07
C PHE A 216 15.05 13.60 4.26
N TRP A 217 15.55 13.22 5.43
CA TRP A 217 14.92 13.52 6.71
C TRP A 217 15.73 14.58 7.44
N VAL A 218 15.03 15.56 7.98
CA VAL A 218 15.60 16.53 8.91
C VAL A 218 14.96 16.30 10.26
N LYS A 219 15.78 16.05 11.27
CA LYS A 219 15.32 15.82 12.64
C LYS A 219 15.99 16.82 13.55
N ASN A 220 15.21 17.34 14.48
CA ASN A 220 15.69 18.12 15.61
C ASN A 220 16.87 17.40 16.31
N LYS A 221 17.83 18.18 16.83
CA LYS A 221 18.91 17.71 17.71
C LYS A 221 18.80 18.33 19.10
N GLU A 222 19.89 18.29 19.88
CA GLU A 222 19.96 18.74 21.27
C GLU A 222 19.40 20.16 21.46
N GLY A 223 18.17 20.27 21.93
CA GLY A 223 17.44 21.51 22.21
C GLY A 223 16.07 21.16 22.81
N TYR A 224 15.51 22.05 23.61
CA TYR A 224 14.25 21.85 24.30
C TYR A 224 13.06 22.31 23.44
N PHE A 225 13.02 23.56 22.97
CA PHE A 225 11.83 24.12 22.35
C PHE A 225 11.64 23.71 20.88
N LEU A 226 12.71 23.77 20.07
CA LEU A 226 12.63 23.48 18.65
C LEU A 226 12.60 21.96 18.40
N LYS A 227 11.41 21.37 18.34
CA LYS A 227 11.16 19.95 18.01
C LYS A 227 10.55 19.84 16.61
N TYR A 228 11.11 18.97 15.77
CA TYR A 228 10.59 18.64 14.44
C TYR A 228 11.17 17.33 13.90
N ASN A 229 10.40 16.59 13.09
CA ASN A 229 10.86 15.41 12.34
C ASN A 229 10.32 15.42 10.91
N LYS A 230 10.94 16.19 10.01
CA LYS A 230 10.38 16.53 8.69
C LYS A 230 11.01 15.72 7.56
N ARG A 231 10.19 15.33 6.59
CA ARG A 231 10.63 14.83 5.27
C ARG A 231 10.69 16.00 4.28
N GLY A 232 11.82 16.16 3.61
CA GLY A 232 12.03 17.20 2.60
C GLY A 232 12.65 16.65 1.33
N GLN A 233 12.40 17.32 0.20
CA GLN A 233 13.05 17.08 -1.07
C GLN A 233 13.84 18.33 -1.48
N GLY A 234 15.17 18.21 -1.64
CA GLY A 234 16.04 19.35 -1.94
C GLY A 234 17.51 19.05 -1.71
N ILE A 235 18.22 19.95 -1.01
CA ILE A 235 19.65 19.80 -0.68
C ILE A 235 19.83 19.79 0.84
N TYR A 236 20.66 18.88 1.33
CA TYR A 236 21.04 18.76 2.73
C TYR A 236 22.55 18.56 2.88
N VAL A 237 23.21 19.43 3.64
CA VAL A 237 24.65 19.43 3.85
C VAL A 237 24.93 19.21 5.33
N LYS A 238 25.84 18.27 5.64
CA LYS A 238 26.44 18.11 6.97
C LYS A 238 27.93 18.35 6.89
N ASN A 239 28.46 19.11 7.83
CA ASN A 239 29.88 19.38 7.97
C ASN A 239 30.33 19.15 9.42
N LYS A 240 31.50 18.54 9.59
CA LYS A 240 32.15 18.28 10.87
C LYS A 240 33.58 18.78 10.82
N VAL A 241 33.86 19.85 11.56
CA VAL A 241 35.19 20.44 11.66
C VAL A 241 35.77 20.13 13.04
N LYS A 242 36.97 19.56 13.08
CA LYS A 242 37.76 19.42 14.31
C LYS A 242 38.84 20.50 14.30
N GLY A 243 38.75 21.47 15.20
CA GLY A 243 39.73 22.55 15.37
C GLY A 243 40.85 22.19 16.35
N LYS A 244 41.85 23.08 16.47
CA LYS A 244 42.89 22.99 17.52
C LYS A 244 42.23 23.14 18.90
N GLY A 245 42.75 22.44 19.91
CA GLY A 245 42.25 22.54 21.29
C GLY A 245 40.96 21.75 21.60
N ASN A 246 40.73 20.61 20.93
CA ASN A 246 39.59 19.71 21.15
C ASN A 246 38.21 20.33 20.89
N ILE A 247 38.16 21.35 20.03
CA ILE A 247 36.93 22.01 19.57
C ILE A 247 36.35 21.20 18.40
N LYS A 248 35.06 20.85 18.48
CA LYS A 248 34.31 20.23 17.38
C LYS A 248 33.15 21.13 16.98
N ILE A 249 33.03 21.41 15.70
CA ILE A 249 31.92 22.18 15.13
C ILE A 249 31.17 21.27 14.18
N ASN A 250 29.89 21.04 14.49
CA ASN A 250 28.98 20.25 13.67
C ASN A 250 27.92 21.20 13.09
N THR A 251 27.89 21.34 11.77
CA THR A 251 26.93 22.19 11.07
C THR A 251 26.08 21.34 10.14
N GLU A 252 24.77 21.54 10.15
CA GLU A 252 23.83 20.94 9.21
C GLU A 252 22.89 21.99 8.64
N ASN A 253 22.82 22.09 7.31
CA ASN A 253 21.98 23.04 6.61
C ASN A 253 21.14 22.29 5.56
N SER A 254 19.86 22.62 5.44
CA SER A 254 19.01 22.13 4.37
C SER A 254 18.16 23.22 3.74
N ALA A 255 17.96 23.11 2.43
CA ALA A 255 16.97 23.86 1.68
C ALA A 255 16.15 22.87 0.84
N SER A 256 14.84 22.82 1.06
CA SER A 256 13.97 21.80 0.47
C SER A 256 12.52 22.23 0.38
N ILE A 257 11.71 21.42 -0.29
CA ILE A 257 10.24 21.46 -0.19
C ILE A 257 9.80 20.38 0.81
N SER A 258 8.99 20.77 1.79
CA SER A 258 8.40 19.90 2.80
C SER A 258 7.37 18.96 2.15
N LYS A 259 7.45 17.66 2.45
CA LYS A 259 6.48 16.67 1.92
C LYS A 259 5.18 16.58 2.73
N GLY A 260 5.09 17.23 3.90
CA GLY A 260 3.87 17.20 4.71
C GLY A 260 3.84 18.11 5.94
N LYS A 261 2.64 18.26 6.52
CA LYS A 261 2.40 19.00 7.76
C LYS A 261 2.23 18.06 8.96
N PHE A 262 2.58 18.57 10.14
CA PHE A 262 2.41 17.85 11.41
C PHE A 262 0.94 17.81 11.79
N GLY A 263 0.45 16.65 12.20
CA GLY A 263 -0.92 16.39 12.67
C GLY A 263 -0.92 15.78 14.06
N ARG A 264 -1.91 16.14 14.87
CA ARG A 264 -2.14 15.51 16.17
C ARG A 264 -3.61 15.19 16.34
N ASN A 265 -3.92 13.94 16.65
CA ASN A 265 -5.27 13.49 16.94
C ASN A 265 -5.32 12.92 18.36
N VAL A 266 -6.35 13.30 19.12
CA VAL A 266 -6.63 12.74 20.45
C VAL A 266 -7.93 11.97 20.33
N ILE A 267 -7.84 10.67 20.52
CA ILE A 267 -8.93 9.73 20.28
C ILE A 267 -9.22 9.03 21.61
N GLN A 268 -10.47 9.12 22.07
CA GLN A 268 -10.92 8.29 23.18
C GLN A 268 -11.19 6.89 22.64
N GLY A 269 -10.60 5.87 23.26
CA GLY A 269 -10.86 4.47 22.91
C GLY A 269 -12.35 4.15 23.05
N ILE A 270 -12.84 3.26 22.20
CA ILE A 270 -14.21 2.74 22.27
C ILE A 270 -14.15 1.35 22.93
N GLU A 271 -15.11 1.02 23.79
CA GLU A 271 -15.12 -0.28 24.48
C GLU A 271 -15.08 -1.42 23.47
N GLY A 272 -14.14 -2.35 23.66
CA GLY A 272 -13.97 -3.50 22.78
C GLY A 272 -13.51 -3.19 21.35
N ASN A 273 -13.22 -1.95 20.97
CA ASN A 273 -12.89 -1.62 19.58
C ASN A 273 -11.36 -1.55 19.33
N GLN A 274 -10.80 -2.52 18.63
CA GLN A 274 -9.40 -2.53 18.22
C GLN A 274 -9.09 -1.61 17.03
N GLY A 275 -10.09 -0.96 16.45
CA GLY A 275 -9.95 -0.13 15.25
C GLY A 275 -10.64 -0.76 14.03
N PRO A 276 -10.51 -0.13 12.85
CA PRO A 276 -9.67 1.04 12.59
C PRO A 276 -10.19 2.32 13.27
N TYR A 277 -9.24 3.13 13.75
CA TYR A 277 -9.45 4.50 14.19
C TYR A 277 -8.90 5.43 13.12
N ARG A 278 -9.77 6.24 12.51
CA ARG A 278 -9.41 7.17 11.45
C ARG A 278 -8.70 8.40 12.03
N LEU A 279 -7.70 8.87 11.29
CA LEU A 279 -6.97 10.11 11.54
C LEU A 279 -7.43 11.20 10.59
N PHE A 280 -7.49 12.41 11.10
CA PHE A 280 -7.90 13.63 10.41
C PHE A 280 -6.75 14.63 10.37
N GLY A 281 -6.73 15.46 9.33
CA GLY A 281 -5.82 16.60 9.28
C GLY A 281 -6.20 17.67 10.32
N ASN A 282 -5.33 18.65 10.52
CA ASN A 282 -5.50 19.70 11.54
C ASN A 282 -6.56 20.74 11.14
N GLU A 283 -6.93 20.79 9.86
CA GLU A 283 -7.97 21.67 9.33
C GLU A 283 -9.24 20.83 9.05
N ASN A 284 -9.41 19.74 9.81
CA ASN A 284 -10.50 18.76 9.67
C ASN A 284 -10.56 18.10 8.29
N GLU A 285 -9.42 17.99 7.59
CA GLU A 285 -9.35 17.23 6.35
C GLU A 285 -9.64 15.75 6.64
N SER A 286 -10.76 15.26 6.11
CA SER A 286 -11.18 13.87 6.30
C SER A 286 -10.30 12.89 5.51
N PHE A 287 -9.60 13.37 4.48
CA PHE A 287 -8.86 12.56 3.51
C PHE A 287 -7.42 13.03 3.47
N ILE A 288 -6.58 12.36 4.25
CA ILE A 288 -5.17 12.67 4.35
C ILE A 288 -4.35 11.41 4.06
N ILE A 289 -3.17 11.59 3.47
CA ILE A 289 -2.19 10.51 3.32
C ILE A 289 -1.13 10.71 4.39
N VAL A 290 -1.11 9.81 5.37
CA VAL A 290 -0.11 9.86 6.45
C VAL A 290 1.25 9.48 5.88
N LEU A 291 2.25 10.32 6.11
CA LEU A 291 3.62 10.05 5.71
C LEU A 291 4.19 8.91 6.53
N SER A 292 4.56 7.84 5.86
CA SER A 292 4.94 6.58 6.49
C SER A 292 6.10 6.73 7.49
N GLY A 293 5.98 6.19 8.70
CA GLY A 293 7.04 6.27 9.73
C GLY A 293 7.28 7.66 10.33
N THR A 294 6.33 8.57 10.16
CA THR A 294 6.30 9.84 10.91
C THR A 294 5.43 9.75 12.16
N GLU A 295 4.59 8.72 12.26
CA GLU A 295 3.64 8.52 13.34
C GLU A 295 4.28 8.06 14.65
N ASN A 296 3.85 8.67 15.74
CA ASN A 296 4.06 8.26 17.12
C ASN A 296 2.68 8.05 17.72
N VAL A 297 2.38 6.81 18.09
CA VAL A 297 1.11 6.44 18.73
C VAL A 297 1.35 6.23 20.21
N TYR A 298 0.57 6.91 21.05
CA TYR A 298 0.63 6.80 22.48
C TYR A 298 -0.70 6.26 23.03
N ILE A 299 -0.65 5.35 23.99
CA ILE A 299 -1.79 5.01 24.85
C ILE A 299 -1.48 5.41 26.28
N ASP A 300 -2.32 6.25 26.88
CA ASP A 300 -2.17 6.76 28.25
C ASP A 300 -0.76 7.35 28.51
N GLY A 301 -0.17 7.99 27.49
CA GLY A 301 1.18 8.57 27.52
C GLY A 301 2.34 7.61 27.21
N THR A 302 2.07 6.32 26.99
CA THR A 302 3.09 5.31 26.64
C THR A 302 3.21 5.15 25.12
N LEU A 303 4.42 5.32 24.58
CA LEU A 303 4.70 5.16 23.13
C LEU A 303 4.59 3.67 22.75
N LEU A 304 3.85 3.40 21.68
CA LEU A 304 3.63 2.06 21.15
C LEU A 304 4.55 1.73 19.97
N GLU A 305 4.76 0.44 19.75
CA GLU A 305 5.54 -0.07 18.63
C GLU A 305 4.65 -0.50 17.44
N ARG A 306 4.97 -0.01 16.25
CA ARG A 306 4.29 -0.39 15.00
C ARG A 306 4.70 -1.77 14.50
N GLY A 307 3.74 -2.56 14.04
CA GLY A 307 3.91 -3.77 13.24
C GLY A 307 2.88 -4.86 13.56
N GLN A 308 2.62 -5.77 12.61
CA GLN A 308 1.68 -6.90 12.80
C GLN A 308 2.02 -7.75 14.05
N ASN A 309 3.31 -7.84 14.39
CA ASN A 309 3.81 -8.54 15.55
C ASN A 309 4.00 -7.65 16.78
N ASN A 310 3.64 -6.37 16.72
CA ASN A 310 3.79 -5.36 17.78
C ASN A 310 2.41 -4.84 18.20
N ASP A 311 2.30 -3.58 18.63
CA ASP A 311 1.13 -3.07 19.34
C ASP A 311 0.02 -2.58 18.40
N TYR A 312 0.37 -2.02 17.24
CA TYR A 312 -0.59 -1.51 16.26
C TYR A 312 -0.06 -1.61 14.82
N ILE A 313 -0.99 -1.52 13.87
CA ILE A 313 -0.77 -1.35 12.43
C ILE A 313 -1.46 -0.05 11.97
N ILE A 314 -0.97 0.52 10.87
CA ILE A 314 -1.53 1.73 10.27
C ILE A 314 -1.62 1.56 8.75
N ASP A 315 -2.76 1.92 8.18
CA ASP A 315 -2.89 2.13 6.74
C ASP A 315 -2.66 3.62 6.46
N TYR A 316 -1.56 3.90 5.75
CA TYR A 316 -1.13 5.27 5.45
C TYR A 316 -2.02 5.98 4.42
N ASN A 317 -2.69 5.23 3.54
CA ASN A 317 -3.51 5.82 2.48
C ASN A 317 -4.91 6.15 2.99
N THR A 318 -5.48 5.30 3.86
CA THR A 318 -6.78 5.57 4.49
C THR A 318 -6.66 6.34 5.80
N ALA A 319 -5.43 6.56 6.29
CA ALA A 319 -5.12 7.20 7.56
C ALA A 319 -5.78 6.50 8.76
N GLU A 320 -5.77 5.16 8.77
CA GLU A 320 -6.46 4.34 9.76
C GLU A 320 -5.48 3.56 10.64
N ILE A 321 -5.66 3.61 11.96
CA ILE A 321 -4.86 2.84 12.93
C ILE A 321 -5.69 1.70 13.51
N SER A 322 -5.14 0.48 13.49
CA SER A 322 -5.72 -0.67 14.17
C SER A 322 -4.74 -1.26 15.18
N PHE A 323 -5.21 -1.58 16.37
CA PHE A 323 -4.45 -2.18 17.45
C PHE A 323 -4.50 -3.71 17.35
N THR A 324 -3.40 -4.36 17.73
CA THR A 324 -3.37 -5.83 17.76
C THR A 324 -3.90 -6.34 19.09
N ALA A 325 -4.27 -7.62 19.15
CA ALA A 325 -4.73 -8.26 20.38
C ALA A 325 -3.68 -8.29 21.52
N LYS A 326 -2.47 -7.76 21.33
CA LYS A 326 -1.50 -7.51 22.42
C LYS A 326 -1.94 -6.40 23.37
N THR A 327 -2.70 -5.43 22.87
CA THR A 327 -3.13 -4.25 23.62
C THR A 327 -4.64 -4.12 23.52
N LEU A 328 -5.36 -4.53 24.56
CA LEU A 328 -6.82 -4.39 24.58
C LEU A 328 -7.21 -2.91 24.68
N ILE A 329 -7.96 -2.42 23.68
CA ILE A 329 -8.52 -1.08 23.68
C ILE A 329 -9.89 -1.12 24.35
N THR A 330 -10.12 -0.16 25.23
CA THR A 330 -11.34 -0.02 26.03
C THR A 330 -11.79 1.43 26.03
N LYS A 331 -12.99 1.70 26.57
CA LYS A 331 -13.46 3.08 26.75
C LYS A 331 -12.55 3.96 27.61
N ASP A 332 -11.63 3.34 28.38
CA ASP A 332 -10.79 4.01 29.37
C ASP A 332 -9.45 4.49 28.78
N LYS A 333 -9.11 4.07 27.56
CA LYS A 333 -7.82 4.35 26.93
C LYS A 333 -7.84 5.67 26.19
N ARG A 334 -6.83 6.52 26.44
CA ARG A 334 -6.59 7.72 25.63
C ARG A 334 -5.54 7.40 24.60
N ILE A 335 -5.92 7.45 23.33
CA ILE A 335 -5.04 7.24 22.19
C ILE A 335 -4.63 8.62 21.68
N ILE A 336 -3.33 8.88 21.60
CA ILE A 336 -2.81 10.12 21.02
C ILE A 336 -1.92 9.74 19.85
N VAL A 337 -2.19 10.31 18.69
CA VAL A 337 -1.47 10.01 17.46
C VAL A 337 -0.87 11.31 16.95
N GLU A 338 0.45 11.38 16.92
CA GLU A 338 1.20 12.49 16.34
C GLU A 338 1.87 12.00 15.07
N PHE A 339 1.63 12.62 13.92
CA PHE A 339 2.08 12.13 12.62
C PHE A 339 2.32 13.29 11.65
N GLN A 340 2.83 13.00 10.45
CA GLN A 340 2.79 13.96 9.35
C GLN A 340 1.92 13.43 8.23
N TYR A 341 1.30 14.32 7.48
CA TYR A 341 0.46 13.97 6.34
C TYR A 341 0.69 14.93 5.19
N SER A 342 0.46 14.43 3.98
CA SER A 342 0.56 15.23 2.75
C SER A 342 -0.77 15.94 2.51
N ASP A 343 -0.74 17.26 2.43
CA ASP A 343 -1.93 18.09 2.21
C ASP A 343 -1.97 18.79 0.84
N LYS A 344 -0.93 18.63 0.00
CA LYS A 344 -0.79 19.07 -1.42
C LYS A 344 -1.50 20.38 -1.86
N ASN A 345 -1.84 21.29 -0.95
CA ASN A 345 -2.50 22.55 -1.26
C ASN A 345 -1.51 23.59 -1.79
N TYR A 346 -0.34 23.69 -1.15
CA TYR A 346 0.73 24.62 -1.52
C TYR A 346 2.09 23.92 -1.58
N ALA A 347 2.97 24.41 -2.45
CA ALA A 347 4.40 24.10 -2.35
C ALA A 347 4.97 24.76 -1.08
N ARG A 348 5.49 23.95 -0.15
CA ARG A 348 5.94 24.41 1.17
C ARG A 348 7.47 24.41 1.24
N SER A 349 8.09 25.58 1.18
CA SER A 349 9.53 25.71 1.37
C SER A 349 9.93 25.37 2.81
N LEU A 350 11.06 24.69 2.99
CA LEU A 350 11.64 24.28 4.26
C LEU A 350 13.13 24.60 4.27
N LEU A 351 13.51 25.56 5.12
CA LEU A 351 14.88 25.94 5.40
C LEU A 351 15.22 25.54 6.85
N GLN A 352 16.39 24.92 7.02
CA GLN A 352 16.87 24.56 8.34
C GLN A 352 18.39 24.79 8.41
N SER A 353 18.83 25.33 9.53
CA SER A 353 20.25 25.46 9.87
C SER A 353 20.47 25.04 11.30
N SER A 354 21.50 24.24 11.56
CA SER A 354 21.92 23.88 12.90
C SER A 354 23.43 23.93 12.99
N THR A 355 23.95 24.62 14.00
CA THR A 355 25.37 24.62 14.30
C THR A 355 25.57 24.34 15.78
N VAL A 356 26.36 23.32 16.09
CA VAL A 356 26.73 22.93 17.45
C VAL A 356 28.24 23.06 17.61
N PHE A 357 28.66 23.82 18.61
CA PHE A 357 30.03 24.02 19.02
C PHE A 357 30.28 23.22 20.31
N GLU A 358 31.16 22.23 20.27
CA GLU A 358 31.55 21.43 21.43
C GLU A 358 33.01 21.74 21.81
N LYS A 359 33.25 22.01 23.09
CA LYS A 359 34.59 22.15 23.65
C LYS A 359 34.65 21.53 25.04
N ASN A 360 35.48 20.51 25.21
CA ASN A 360 35.65 19.77 26.46
C ASN A 360 34.32 19.25 27.04
N ARG A 361 33.78 19.91 28.07
CA ARG A 361 32.53 19.54 28.76
C ARG A 361 31.37 20.50 28.49
N SER A 362 31.54 21.44 27.56
CA SER A 362 30.54 22.43 27.17
C SER A 362 30.13 22.26 25.72
N SER A 363 28.84 22.45 25.45
CA SER A 363 28.27 22.59 24.10
C SER A 363 27.44 23.87 24.03
N PHE A 364 27.47 24.52 22.88
CA PHE A 364 26.66 25.68 22.53
C PHE A 364 26.05 25.44 21.15
N TYR A 365 24.80 25.83 20.94
CA TYR A 365 24.10 25.63 19.67
C TYR A 365 23.29 26.83 19.24
N ILE A 366 23.17 26.95 17.92
CA ILE A 366 22.27 27.88 17.22
C ILE A 366 21.48 27.06 16.21
N TYR A 367 20.16 27.08 16.32
CA TYR A 367 19.25 26.40 15.41
C TYR A 367 18.26 27.38 14.82
N ALA A 368 18.10 27.33 13.50
CA ALA A 368 17.09 28.06 12.77
C ALA A 368 16.22 27.08 11.97
N TYR A 369 14.92 27.32 11.96
CA TYR A 369 13.92 26.59 11.19
C TYR A 369 12.97 27.59 10.55
N ALA A 370 12.69 27.45 9.26
CA ALA A 370 11.68 28.23 8.57
C ALA A 370 10.92 27.33 7.59
N GLU A 371 9.60 27.37 7.68
CA GLU A 371 8.68 26.65 6.82
C GLU A 371 7.62 27.63 6.32
N GLN A 372 7.39 27.70 5.00
CA GLN A 372 6.49 28.69 4.41
C GLN A 372 5.82 28.16 3.16
N ASP A 373 4.49 28.29 3.11
CA ASP A 373 3.66 28.00 1.95
C ASP A 373 3.82 29.06 0.86
N SER A 374 3.96 28.61 -0.38
CA SER A 374 4.04 29.48 -1.56
C SER A 374 2.64 29.96 -1.95
N LYS A 375 2.24 31.13 -1.46
CA LYS A 375 0.92 31.74 -1.76
C LYS A 375 0.64 31.95 -3.26
N ASN A 376 1.67 32.02 -4.09
CA ASN A 376 1.55 32.23 -5.54
C ASN A 376 1.67 30.94 -6.37
N GLN A 377 1.78 29.77 -5.73
CA GLN A 377 1.86 28.46 -6.38
C GLN A 377 0.99 27.45 -5.64
N PRO A 378 -0.35 27.59 -5.67
CA PRO A 378 -1.22 26.52 -5.22
C PRO A 378 -1.08 25.30 -6.15
N LEU A 379 -1.26 24.11 -5.60
CA LEU A 379 -1.05 22.84 -6.30
C LEU A 379 -2.36 22.09 -6.55
N GLN A 380 -3.27 22.05 -5.57
CA GLN A 380 -4.57 21.37 -5.66
C GLN A 380 -5.78 22.31 -5.56
N GLN A 381 -5.55 23.60 -5.33
CA GLN A 381 -6.62 24.59 -5.22
C GLN A 381 -6.52 25.58 -6.37
N ASP A 382 -7.62 25.70 -7.10
CA ASP A 382 -7.80 26.77 -8.06
C ASP A 382 -8.57 27.89 -7.37
N PHE A 383 -7.90 29.04 -7.24
CA PHE A 383 -8.47 30.26 -6.69
C PHE A 383 -8.92 31.15 -7.84
N ASP A 384 -10.17 31.57 -7.82
CA ASP A 384 -10.60 32.71 -8.62
C ASP A 384 -10.25 34.04 -7.91
N LEU A 385 -10.59 35.16 -8.55
CA LEU A 385 -10.31 36.48 -7.99
C LEU A 385 -11.14 36.75 -6.72
N VAL A 386 -12.34 36.20 -6.61
CA VAL A 386 -13.23 36.36 -5.45
C VAL A 386 -12.68 35.58 -4.27
N ASP A 387 -12.27 34.33 -4.47
CA ASP A 387 -11.61 33.48 -3.48
C ASP A 387 -10.38 34.19 -2.89
N ARG A 388 -9.56 34.81 -3.74
CA ARG A 388 -8.38 35.55 -3.30
C ARG A 388 -8.74 36.79 -2.46
N LEU A 389 -9.73 37.56 -2.89
CA LEU A 389 -10.19 38.73 -2.12
C LEU A 389 -10.78 38.31 -0.77
N THR A 390 -11.49 37.18 -0.71
CA THR A 390 -11.96 36.61 0.56
C THR A 390 -10.76 36.30 1.47
N LEU A 391 -9.75 35.58 0.97
CA LEU A 391 -8.55 35.25 1.76
C LEU A 391 -7.77 36.49 2.21
N GLU A 392 -7.75 37.58 1.45
CA GLU A 392 -7.07 38.83 1.85
C GLU A 392 -7.80 39.55 3.00
N ASN A 393 -9.13 39.38 3.12
CA ASN A 393 -9.98 40.12 4.07
C ASN A 393 -10.27 39.40 5.41
N ILE A 394 -10.09 38.08 5.49
CA ILE A 394 -10.44 37.29 6.70
C ILE A 394 -9.43 37.41 7.86
N GLY A 395 -8.25 38.00 7.65
CA GLY A 395 -7.17 38.02 8.64
C GLY A 395 -6.76 36.60 9.04
N ASP A 396 -6.67 36.36 10.35
CA ASP A 396 -6.37 35.04 10.93
C ASP A 396 -7.60 34.15 11.16
N ASN A 397 -8.81 34.59 10.76
CA ASN A 397 -10.03 33.80 10.92
C ASN A 397 -10.23 32.80 9.76
N ILE A 398 -9.56 31.66 9.86
CA ILE A 398 -9.54 30.62 8.81
C ILE A 398 -10.93 30.00 8.59
N GLU A 399 -11.83 30.02 9.57
CA GLU A 399 -13.20 29.47 9.42
C GLU A 399 -14.04 30.22 8.38
N MET A 400 -13.69 31.48 8.08
CA MET A 400 -14.34 32.28 7.04
C MET A 400 -13.74 32.07 5.64
N ALA A 401 -12.76 31.18 5.48
CA ALA A 401 -12.11 30.88 4.21
C ALA A 401 -12.96 29.93 3.34
N THR A 402 -14.08 30.44 2.82
CA THR A 402 -15.00 29.67 1.96
C THR A 402 -15.17 30.32 0.60
N GLY A 403 -15.25 29.50 -0.45
CA GLY A 403 -15.47 29.90 -1.84
C GLY A 403 -16.66 29.18 -2.47
N SER A 404 -17.03 29.58 -3.69
CA SER A 404 -18.10 28.91 -4.45
C SER A 404 -17.67 27.50 -4.87
N GLY A 405 -18.52 26.50 -4.61
CA GLY A 405 -18.32 25.13 -5.08
C GLY A 405 -18.97 24.84 -6.43
N ILE A 406 -19.41 25.88 -7.15
CA ILE A 406 -20.19 25.77 -8.39
C ILE A 406 -19.30 26.12 -9.58
N ASP A 407 -19.17 25.19 -10.54
CA ASP A 407 -18.46 25.40 -11.80
C ASP A 407 -19.37 25.08 -13.00
N SER A 408 -19.23 25.82 -14.11
CA SER A 408 -20.02 25.68 -15.33
C SER A 408 -19.10 25.28 -16.48
N ILE A 409 -19.03 23.97 -16.75
CA ILE A 409 -18.06 23.37 -17.69
C ILE A 409 -18.72 22.69 -18.90
N GLY A 410 -20.05 22.66 -18.98
CA GLY A 410 -20.79 21.89 -19.98
C GLY A 410 -20.87 20.40 -19.63
N PHE A 411 -21.68 19.64 -20.38
CA PHE A 411 -21.92 18.23 -20.07
C PHE A 411 -20.66 17.37 -20.16
N ASN A 412 -20.48 16.49 -19.18
CA ASN A 412 -19.39 15.52 -19.13
C ASN A 412 -19.93 14.17 -18.66
N GLU A 413 -19.86 13.17 -19.53
CA GLU A 413 -20.29 11.78 -19.28
C GLU A 413 -19.46 11.01 -18.25
N ASN A 414 -18.34 11.59 -17.79
CA ASN A 414 -17.44 11.00 -16.80
C ASN A 414 -17.56 11.62 -15.41
N SER A 415 -18.55 12.49 -15.17
CA SER A 415 -18.82 13.12 -13.87
C SER A 415 -20.31 13.27 -13.60
N ASN A 416 -20.70 13.35 -12.31
CA ASN A 416 -22.07 13.68 -11.94
C ASN A 416 -22.34 15.17 -12.25
N MET A 417 -23.25 15.41 -13.19
CA MET A 417 -23.62 16.75 -13.66
C MET A 417 -24.97 17.19 -13.08
N TYR A 418 -25.14 18.50 -12.97
CA TYR A 418 -26.31 19.12 -12.37
C TYR A 418 -26.91 20.18 -13.30
N GLU A 419 -28.24 20.27 -13.30
CA GLU A 419 -28.98 21.40 -13.86
C GLU A 419 -29.30 22.40 -12.74
N LYS A 420 -29.38 23.69 -13.10
CA LYS A 420 -29.78 24.75 -12.16
C LYS A 420 -31.28 25.01 -12.31
N ILE A 421 -32.03 24.90 -11.22
CA ILE A 421 -33.45 25.24 -11.13
C ILE A 421 -33.58 26.53 -10.32
N ASP A 422 -34.18 27.56 -10.92
CA ASP A 422 -34.51 28.79 -10.22
C ASP A 422 -35.89 28.66 -9.55
N SER A 423 -35.93 28.71 -8.22
CA SER A 423 -37.14 28.53 -7.42
C SER A 423 -37.19 29.56 -6.30
N LEU A 424 -38.20 30.45 -6.32
CA LEU A 424 -38.65 31.36 -5.23
C LEU A 424 -37.57 31.84 -4.23
N GLY A 425 -36.38 32.22 -4.72
CA GLY A 425 -35.30 32.80 -3.92
C GLY A 425 -34.16 31.86 -3.49
N TYR A 426 -34.15 30.60 -3.92
CA TYR A 426 -33.04 29.65 -3.69
C TYR A 426 -32.41 29.20 -5.01
N GLU A 427 -31.07 29.12 -5.03
CA GLU A 427 -30.34 28.46 -6.11
C GLU A 427 -30.33 26.94 -5.85
N ILE A 428 -31.16 26.21 -6.61
CA ILE A 428 -31.31 24.76 -6.49
C ILE A 428 -30.56 24.09 -7.66
N PHE A 429 -29.86 23.01 -7.36
CA PHE A 429 -29.18 22.20 -8.36
C PHE A 429 -29.63 20.75 -8.27
N ASN A 430 -30.17 20.23 -9.36
CA ASN A 430 -30.66 18.85 -9.44
C ASN A 430 -29.77 18.01 -10.36
N TYR A 431 -29.53 16.76 -9.98
CA TYR A 431 -28.78 15.84 -10.82
C TYR A 431 -29.54 15.55 -12.12
N SER A 432 -28.85 15.65 -13.25
CA SER A 432 -29.42 15.42 -14.58
C SER A 432 -28.38 14.77 -15.50
N VAL A 433 -28.86 13.93 -16.42
CA VAL A 433 -28.06 13.30 -17.48
C VAL A 433 -28.34 13.90 -18.86
N ASP A 434 -29.21 14.92 -18.93
CA ASP A 434 -29.52 15.61 -20.18
C ASP A 434 -28.35 16.53 -20.57
N ASN A 435 -27.74 16.25 -21.72
CA ASN A 435 -26.61 16.99 -22.28
C ASN A 435 -26.89 18.51 -22.44
N GLN A 436 -28.15 18.93 -22.63
CA GLN A 436 -28.51 20.34 -22.79
C GLN A 436 -28.69 21.09 -21.46
N LEU A 437 -29.12 20.40 -20.39
CA LEU A 437 -29.47 21.01 -19.10
C LEU A 437 -28.38 20.82 -18.04
N ALA A 438 -27.68 19.69 -18.07
CA ALA A 438 -26.70 19.29 -17.06
C ALA A 438 -25.31 19.89 -17.34
N ILE A 439 -25.19 21.21 -17.16
CA ILE A 439 -23.98 21.98 -17.48
C ILE A 439 -23.14 22.37 -16.25
N TYR A 440 -23.64 22.12 -15.03
CA TYR A 440 -22.95 22.48 -13.79
C TYR A 440 -22.27 21.28 -13.14
N GLN A 441 -21.03 21.47 -12.72
CA GLN A 441 -20.30 20.55 -11.84
C GLN A 441 -20.22 21.17 -10.43
N LEU A 442 -20.61 20.41 -9.41
CA LEU A 442 -20.71 20.90 -8.04
C LEU A 442 -19.77 20.17 -7.10
N THR A 443 -19.12 20.93 -6.22
CA THR A 443 -18.36 20.43 -5.07
C THR A 443 -19.17 20.68 -3.80
N PHE A 444 -19.61 19.60 -3.16
CA PHE A 444 -20.35 19.66 -1.90
C PHE A 444 -19.42 19.46 -0.70
N THR A 445 -19.54 20.35 0.28
CA THR A 445 -18.87 20.23 1.59
C THR A 445 -19.90 19.90 2.67
N ASN A 446 -19.55 18.99 3.58
CA ASN A 446 -20.37 18.71 4.76
C ASN A 446 -20.24 19.87 5.75
N VAL A 447 -21.33 20.58 6.00
CA VAL A 447 -21.41 21.76 6.89
C VAL A 447 -21.99 21.41 8.27
N GLY A 448 -22.21 20.12 8.54
CA GLY A 448 -22.84 19.60 9.74
C GLY A 448 -24.35 19.53 9.64
N GLN A 449 -24.94 18.69 10.50
CA GLN A 449 -26.36 18.41 10.49
C GLN A 449 -27.19 19.68 10.71
N GLY A 450 -28.11 19.97 9.79
CA GLY A 450 -29.01 21.12 9.86
C GLY A 450 -28.40 22.46 9.44
N ASN A 451 -27.17 22.48 8.93
CA ASN A 451 -26.50 23.69 8.43
C ASN A 451 -26.51 23.78 6.89
N GLY A 452 -26.89 22.71 6.20
CA GLY A 452 -26.88 22.58 4.74
C GLY A 452 -28.26 22.42 4.12
N ASN A 453 -28.32 22.48 2.79
CA ASN A 453 -29.56 22.36 2.02
C ASN A 453 -29.61 21.09 1.15
N TYR A 454 -28.59 20.21 1.26
CA TYR A 454 -28.49 19.01 0.46
C TYR A 454 -28.23 17.77 1.33
N VAL A 455 -28.76 16.63 0.88
CA VAL A 455 -28.51 15.29 1.44
C VAL A 455 -28.01 14.36 0.34
N ILE A 456 -27.38 13.24 0.70
CA ILE A 456 -26.98 12.23 -0.27
C ILE A 456 -28.21 11.40 -0.64
N LYS A 457 -28.54 11.35 -1.94
CA LYS A 457 -29.63 10.53 -2.49
C LYS A 457 -29.18 9.10 -2.76
N GLU A 458 -28.11 8.94 -3.52
CA GLU A 458 -27.57 7.64 -3.92
C GLU A 458 -26.09 7.69 -4.34
N ASN A 459 -25.48 6.51 -4.53
CA ASN A 459 -24.12 6.34 -5.05
C ASN A 459 -24.16 5.54 -6.37
N ASN A 460 -23.77 6.17 -7.48
CA ASN A 460 -23.71 5.55 -8.80
C ASN A 460 -22.25 5.18 -9.19
N ALA A 461 -22.01 4.81 -10.44
CA ALA A 461 -20.66 4.44 -10.93
C ALA A 461 -19.64 5.59 -10.94
N LEU A 462 -20.13 6.85 -10.94
CA LEU A 462 -19.35 8.07 -11.05
C LEU A 462 -19.17 8.80 -9.69
N GLY A 463 -19.96 8.46 -8.67
CA GLY A 463 -19.81 8.97 -7.31
C GLY A 463 -21.14 9.23 -6.60
N ARG A 464 -21.12 10.15 -5.62
CA ARG A 464 -22.29 10.54 -4.83
C ARG A 464 -23.18 11.49 -5.61
N VAL A 465 -24.49 11.24 -5.53
CA VAL A 465 -25.52 12.12 -6.05
C VAL A 465 -26.21 12.80 -4.87
N TYR A 466 -26.13 14.14 -4.83
CA TYR A 466 -26.80 14.98 -3.84
C TYR A 466 -28.17 15.44 -4.33
N GLU A 467 -29.11 15.56 -3.39
CA GLU A 467 -30.47 16.05 -3.60
C GLU A 467 -30.75 17.20 -2.65
N TRP A 468 -31.43 18.23 -3.15
CA TRP A 468 -31.81 19.39 -2.36
C TRP A 468 -33.00 19.06 -1.46
N VAL A 469 -32.96 19.56 -0.21
CA VAL A 469 -34.04 19.43 0.76
C VAL A 469 -34.50 20.83 1.17
N ALA A 470 -35.80 21.07 1.06
CA ALA A 470 -36.39 22.34 1.43
C ALA A 470 -36.16 22.67 2.91
N PRO A 471 -35.76 23.91 3.24
CA PRO A 471 -35.69 24.34 4.62
C PRO A 471 -37.10 24.58 5.19
N ASP A 472 -37.29 24.28 6.48
CA ASP A 472 -38.53 24.54 7.20
C ASP A 472 -38.53 25.96 7.78
N THR A 473 -39.68 26.62 7.72
CA THR A 473 -39.88 27.94 8.36
C THR A 473 -40.74 27.76 9.61
N ILE A 474 -40.15 27.86 10.79
CA ILE A 474 -40.88 27.67 12.07
C ILE A 474 -41.53 28.99 12.53
N SER A 475 -40.93 30.13 12.20
CA SER A 475 -41.47 31.48 12.41
C SER A 475 -40.90 32.43 11.35
N SER A 476 -41.48 33.62 11.17
CA SER A 476 -41.09 34.62 10.15
C SER A 476 -39.64 35.11 10.21
N SER A 477 -38.83 34.62 11.15
CA SER A 477 -37.42 34.97 11.34
C SER A 477 -36.48 33.76 11.52
N VAL A 478 -36.97 32.52 11.54
CA VAL A 478 -36.13 31.32 11.76
C VAL A 478 -36.34 30.30 10.64
N ILE A 479 -35.32 30.16 9.80
CA ILE A 479 -35.21 29.15 8.74
C ILE A 479 -34.37 27.99 9.28
N LEU A 480 -34.97 26.82 9.46
CA LEU A 480 -34.26 25.60 9.82
C LEU A 480 -33.89 24.87 8.53
N LYS A 481 -32.60 24.68 8.27
CA LYS A 481 -32.18 23.87 7.11
C LYS A 481 -32.20 22.40 7.49
N ASN A 482 -32.59 21.54 6.55
CA ASN A 482 -32.80 20.11 6.79
C ASN A 482 -31.74 19.20 6.14
N GLY A 483 -30.67 19.78 5.59
CA GLY A 483 -29.57 19.04 4.97
C GLY A 483 -28.25 19.19 5.72
N ASP A 484 -27.27 18.39 5.30
CA ASP A 484 -25.94 18.31 5.91
C ASP A 484 -24.85 18.88 4.98
N TYR A 485 -25.19 19.13 3.71
CA TYR A 485 -24.25 19.55 2.67
C TYR A 485 -24.62 20.90 2.03
N SER A 486 -23.59 21.62 1.57
CA SER A 486 -23.73 22.85 0.78
C SER A 486 -22.73 22.87 -0.38
N PRO A 487 -23.09 23.47 -1.54
CA PRO A 487 -22.22 23.57 -2.72
C PRO A 487 -21.15 24.69 -2.56
N ILE A 488 -20.36 24.59 -1.49
CA ILE A 488 -19.26 25.50 -1.17
C ILE A 488 -17.95 24.71 -1.12
N LYS A 489 -16.83 25.37 -1.45
CA LYS A 489 -15.48 24.82 -1.29
C LYS A 489 -14.76 25.50 -0.13
N THR A 490 -14.02 24.75 0.69
CA THR A 490 -13.15 25.29 1.73
C THR A 490 -11.83 25.75 1.10
N LEU A 491 -11.44 27.01 1.34
CA LEU A 491 -10.19 27.60 0.87
C LEU A 491 -9.14 27.47 1.97
N VAL A 492 -7.95 26.96 1.64
CA VAL A 492 -6.88 26.81 2.64
C VAL A 492 -5.97 28.03 2.60
N THR A 493 -5.68 28.63 3.74
CA THR A 493 -4.78 29.79 3.82
C THR A 493 -3.30 29.37 3.74
N PRO A 494 -2.42 30.14 3.06
CA PRO A 494 -0.99 29.88 3.04
C PRO A 494 -0.30 30.36 4.34
N LYS A 495 0.41 29.48 5.02
CA LYS A 495 0.99 29.71 6.37
C LYS A 495 2.51 29.90 6.35
N LYS A 496 3.04 30.61 7.36
CA LYS A 496 4.48 30.79 7.59
C LYS A 496 4.83 30.47 9.05
N ARG A 497 5.88 29.68 9.26
CA ARG A 497 6.37 29.24 10.58
C ARG A 497 7.88 29.36 10.66
N GLN A 498 8.40 30.12 11.61
CA GLN A 498 9.85 30.28 11.79
C GLN A 498 10.19 30.17 13.27
N ILE A 499 11.30 29.49 13.60
CA ILE A 499 11.85 29.44 14.95
C ILE A 499 13.36 29.63 14.89
N LEU A 500 13.86 30.50 15.76
CA LEU A 500 15.28 30.61 16.11
C LEU A 500 15.45 30.13 17.56
N SER A 501 16.42 29.26 17.82
CA SER A 501 16.76 28.79 19.16
C SER A 501 18.27 28.86 19.38
N ILE A 502 18.67 29.45 20.50
CA ILE A 502 20.07 29.60 20.92
C ILE A 502 20.18 29.03 22.33
N GLY A 503 21.12 28.12 22.54
CA GLY A 503 21.26 27.48 23.85
C GLY A 503 22.61 26.83 24.07
N GLY A 504 22.79 26.26 25.25
CA GLY A 504 24.02 25.59 25.61
C GLY A 504 23.87 24.68 26.81
N LYS A 505 24.86 23.78 26.95
CA LYS A 505 24.99 22.86 28.08
C LYS A 505 26.43 22.88 28.56
N THR A 506 26.66 23.13 29.84
CA THR A 506 27.98 23.01 30.47
C THR A 506 27.93 21.96 31.57
N ASN A 507 28.84 20.99 31.52
CA ASN A 507 28.99 19.96 32.56
C ASN A 507 30.26 20.21 33.38
N TRP A 508 30.09 20.39 34.68
CA TRP A 508 31.16 20.34 35.68
C TRP A 508 31.30 18.91 36.24
N SER A 509 32.21 18.68 37.19
CA SER A 509 32.44 17.35 37.79
C SER A 509 31.21 16.78 38.49
N SER A 510 30.43 17.63 39.16
CA SER A 510 29.26 17.25 39.95
C SER A 510 27.97 17.98 39.55
N SER A 511 28.00 18.87 38.55
CA SER A 511 26.84 19.69 38.18
C SER A 511 26.75 19.86 36.67
N SER A 512 25.57 20.19 36.16
CA SER A 512 25.37 20.61 34.78
C SER A 512 24.35 21.74 34.68
N LEU A 513 24.60 22.70 33.80
CA LEU A 513 23.68 23.78 33.48
C LEU A 513 23.27 23.67 32.02
N LYS A 514 21.97 23.74 31.74
CA LYS A 514 21.39 23.89 30.40
C LYS A 514 20.61 25.19 30.37
N TYR A 515 20.74 25.94 29.29
CA TYR A 515 19.96 27.15 29.05
C TYR A 515 19.58 27.24 27.58
N GLU A 516 18.41 27.80 27.28
CA GLU A 516 17.93 28.00 25.92
C GLU A 516 17.02 29.22 25.86
N ILE A 517 17.16 30.03 24.82
CA ILE A 517 16.24 31.11 24.45
C ILE A 517 15.76 30.83 23.03
N SER A 518 14.46 30.96 22.79
CA SER A 518 13.85 30.73 21.49
C SER A 518 12.91 31.86 21.14
N SER A 519 12.82 32.20 19.85
CA SER A 519 11.82 33.08 19.28
C SER A 519 11.06 32.37 18.17
N SER A 520 9.75 32.60 18.07
CA SER A 520 8.88 32.09 17.02
C SER A 520 8.26 33.24 16.22
N ASN A 521 7.99 32.98 14.94
CA ASN A 521 7.18 33.82 14.06
C ASN A 521 6.19 32.92 13.31
N MET A 522 4.90 33.02 13.65
CA MET A 522 3.81 32.24 13.08
C MET A 522 2.82 33.19 12.43
N ASP A 523 2.46 32.95 11.17
CA ASP A 523 1.48 33.73 10.42
C ASP A 523 0.50 32.75 9.78
N LEU A 524 -0.78 32.87 10.15
CA LEU A 524 -1.83 31.93 9.77
C LEU A 524 -2.41 32.20 8.38
N ASN A 525 -2.16 33.38 7.82
CA ASN A 525 -2.66 33.77 6.50
C ASN A 525 -1.77 34.83 5.84
N THR A 526 -0.80 34.37 5.05
CA THR A 526 0.15 35.25 4.35
C THR A 526 -0.44 36.06 3.18
N PHE A 527 -1.74 35.90 2.88
CA PHE A 527 -2.49 36.81 2.00
C PHE A 527 -2.94 38.08 2.73
N SER A 528 -3.34 37.98 4.01
CA SER A 528 -3.83 39.11 4.76
C SER A 528 -2.72 39.86 5.50
N LYS A 529 -2.93 41.16 5.70
CA LYS A 529 -2.10 41.99 6.59
C LYS A 529 -2.77 42.27 7.94
N ILE A 530 -4.06 41.95 8.05
CA ILE A 530 -4.88 42.17 9.24
C ILE A 530 -4.36 41.23 10.34
N ASN A 531 -4.31 41.71 11.58
CA ASN A 531 -3.93 40.99 12.81
C ASN A 531 -2.47 40.52 12.98
N ASN A 532 -1.54 40.76 12.04
CA ASN A 532 -0.12 40.34 12.13
C ASN A 532 0.73 40.77 13.35
N ASN A 533 0.18 41.53 14.30
CA ASN A 533 0.88 42.01 15.50
C ASN A 533 1.10 40.92 16.56
N ASP A 534 0.41 39.78 16.45
CA ASP A 534 0.49 38.64 17.36
C ASP A 534 1.44 37.52 16.89
N ASN A 535 2.01 37.63 15.69
CA ASN A 535 2.82 36.58 15.07
C ASN A 535 4.12 36.22 15.83
N ILE A 536 4.74 37.16 16.56
CA ILE A 536 6.07 36.99 17.17
C ILE A 536 5.96 36.67 18.67
N GLY A 537 6.66 35.62 19.11
CA GLY A 537 6.77 35.22 20.50
C GLY A 537 8.17 34.77 20.92
N PHE A 538 8.36 34.62 22.24
CA PHE A 538 9.62 34.25 22.89
C PHE A 538 9.44 33.17 23.95
N ALA A 539 10.45 32.34 24.14
CA ALA A 539 10.51 31.32 25.19
C ALA A 539 11.93 31.21 25.77
N GLY A 540 12.02 30.83 27.04
CA GLY A 540 13.28 30.69 27.77
C GLY A 540 13.27 29.48 28.69
N LEU A 541 14.40 28.79 28.78
CA LEU A 541 14.60 27.64 29.67
C LEU A 541 15.93 27.78 30.41
N ILE A 542 15.91 27.51 31.71
CA ILE A 542 17.10 27.26 32.53
C ILE A 542 16.88 25.94 33.27
N ASN A 543 17.84 25.01 33.20
CA ASN A 543 17.84 23.76 33.97
C ASN A 543 19.23 23.52 34.58
N TYR A 544 19.29 23.55 35.90
CA TYR A 544 20.48 23.25 36.68
C TYR A 544 20.32 21.91 37.39
N GLU A 545 21.27 20.99 37.18
CA GLU A 545 21.31 19.67 37.80
C GLU A 545 22.60 19.54 38.62
N SER A 546 22.53 19.01 39.84
CA SER A 546 23.67 18.75 40.72
C SER A 546 23.61 17.32 41.24
N LYS A 547 24.76 16.66 41.32
CA LYS A 547 24.95 15.28 41.76
C LYS A 547 26.07 15.23 42.79
N LYS A 548 25.72 14.94 44.03
CA LYS A 548 26.67 14.83 45.15
C LYS A 548 26.61 13.43 45.76
N LYS A 549 27.77 12.85 46.06
CA LYS A 549 27.86 11.63 46.87
C LYS A 549 27.72 12.05 48.34
N LEU A 550 26.77 11.44 49.05
CA LEU A 550 26.60 11.64 50.50
C LEU A 550 27.56 10.73 51.27
N ASN A 551 27.66 9.46 50.86
CA ASN A 551 28.61 8.47 51.36
C ASN A 551 28.90 7.43 50.25
N SER A 552 29.51 6.27 50.60
CA SER A 552 29.82 5.22 49.63
C SER A 552 28.58 4.63 48.94
N ASN A 553 27.41 4.67 49.60
CA ASN A 553 26.21 3.94 49.18
C ASN A 553 25.09 4.86 48.68
N TRP A 554 25.14 6.17 49.00
CA TRP A 554 24.09 7.14 48.73
C TRP A 554 24.55 8.29 47.83
N LEU A 555 23.70 8.58 46.83
CA LEU A 555 23.82 9.69 45.89
C LEU A 555 22.61 10.61 46.04
N ILE A 556 22.85 11.92 46.13
CA ILE A 556 21.80 12.92 46.05
C ILE A 556 21.91 13.66 44.72
N ASN A 557 20.82 13.65 43.95
CA ASN A 557 20.67 14.43 42.74
C ASN A 557 19.64 15.53 42.98
N GLN A 558 19.97 16.77 42.66
CA GLN A 558 19.08 17.94 42.74
C GLN A 558 18.89 18.50 41.34
N SER A 559 17.68 18.93 41.00
CA SER A 559 17.37 19.56 39.70
C SER A 559 16.44 20.74 39.91
N TYR A 560 16.79 21.88 39.31
CA TYR A 560 16.00 23.11 39.31
C TYR A 560 15.79 23.53 37.86
N LYS A 561 14.52 23.60 37.44
CA LYS A 561 14.13 23.95 36.07
C LYS A 561 13.15 25.12 36.11
N ILE A 562 13.38 26.14 35.30
CA ILE A 562 12.45 27.24 35.05
C ILE A 562 12.29 27.37 33.54
N GLU A 563 11.04 27.42 33.09
CA GLU A 563 10.63 27.62 31.71
C GLU A 563 9.65 28.80 31.68
N SER A 564 9.85 29.72 30.74
CA SER A 564 8.99 30.86 30.50
C SER A 564 8.61 30.90 29.02
N ILE A 565 7.35 31.17 28.71
CA ILE A 565 6.81 31.22 27.35
C ILE A 565 5.90 32.44 27.26
N SER A 566 6.13 33.34 26.30
CA SER A 566 5.24 34.47 26.05
C SER A 566 3.94 34.02 25.38
N LYS A 567 2.85 34.77 25.55
CA LYS A 567 1.54 34.47 24.93
C LYS A 567 1.55 34.13 23.43
N ASN A 568 2.41 34.78 22.65
CA ASN A 568 2.48 34.64 21.19
C ASN A 568 3.48 33.57 20.72
N TYR A 569 4.09 32.80 21.64
CA TYR A 569 5.10 31.81 21.25
C TYR A 569 4.44 30.54 20.73
N GLU A 570 4.72 30.22 19.48
CA GLU A 570 4.17 29.06 18.79
C GLU A 570 5.24 28.03 18.48
N ARG A 571 4.91 26.75 18.73
CA ARG A 571 5.83 25.62 18.56
C ARG A 571 5.64 24.91 17.21
N ILE A 572 6.69 24.30 16.67
CA ILE A 572 6.57 23.44 15.46
C ILE A 572 5.97 22.09 15.83
N GLU A 573 6.62 21.33 16.70
CA GLU A 573 6.11 20.10 17.31
C GLU A 573 6.14 20.21 18.84
N ARG A 574 5.58 19.24 19.55
CA ARG A 574 5.47 19.28 21.02
C ARG A 574 6.86 19.08 21.66
N PHE A 575 7.19 19.93 22.63
CA PHE A 575 8.39 19.76 23.48
C PHE A 575 8.07 19.33 24.93
N ARG A 576 6.84 19.52 25.41
CA ARG A 576 6.36 19.00 26.70
C ARG A 576 5.94 17.53 26.57
N GLU A 577 5.74 16.83 27.69
CA GLU A 577 5.23 15.44 27.68
C GLU A 577 3.84 15.38 27.04
N VAL A 578 3.48 14.29 26.35
CA VAL A 578 2.23 14.17 25.56
C VAL A 578 0.92 14.35 26.37
N GLU A 579 0.97 14.08 27.67
CA GLU A 579 -0.14 14.23 28.64
C GLU A 579 -0.02 15.50 29.51
N PHE A 580 0.84 16.46 29.13
CA PHE A 580 1.12 17.65 29.95
C PHE A 580 -0.14 18.43 30.35
N GLU A 581 -1.02 18.75 29.39
CA GLU A 581 -2.22 19.55 29.61
C GLU A 581 -3.19 18.85 30.56
N ARG A 582 -3.32 17.53 30.44
CA ARG A 582 -4.10 16.71 31.38
C ARG A 582 -3.47 16.68 32.76
N ASN A 583 -2.14 16.51 32.83
CA ASN A 583 -1.39 16.47 34.09
C ASN A 583 -1.45 17.79 34.87
N TRP A 584 -1.89 18.88 34.22
CA TRP A 584 -2.11 20.20 34.81
C TRP A 584 -3.57 20.66 34.80
N ASN A 585 -4.53 19.84 34.35
CA ASN A 585 -5.96 20.21 34.24
C ASN A 585 -6.25 21.46 33.38
N ILE A 586 -5.47 21.71 32.34
CA ILE A 586 -5.62 22.86 31.44
C ILE A 586 -6.20 22.50 30.06
N GLN A 587 -6.77 21.30 29.89
CA GLN A 587 -7.29 20.83 28.59
C GLN A 587 -8.44 21.68 28.05
N GLN A 588 -9.19 22.33 28.94
CA GLN A 588 -10.33 23.19 28.61
C GLN A 588 -9.96 24.68 28.62
N LEU A 589 -8.70 25.01 28.90
CA LEU A 589 -8.22 26.38 28.95
C LEU A 589 -7.61 26.75 27.59
N ILE A 590 -8.12 27.81 26.97
CA ILE A 590 -7.45 28.44 25.84
C ILE A 590 -6.28 29.25 26.41
N VAL A 591 -5.05 28.87 26.07
CA VAL A 591 -3.85 29.46 26.67
C VAL A 591 -3.36 30.61 25.80
N ASN A 592 -3.80 31.84 26.11
CA ASN A 592 -3.47 33.05 25.34
C ASN A 592 -2.64 34.07 26.14
N GLU A 593 -2.00 33.61 27.22
CA GLU A 593 -1.28 34.46 28.17
C GLU A 593 0.12 33.91 28.48
N ASP A 594 0.96 34.75 29.07
CA ASP A 594 2.34 34.39 29.44
C ASP A 594 2.36 33.22 30.45
N GLN A 595 3.26 32.26 30.25
CA GLN A 595 3.35 31.02 31.02
C GLN A 595 4.70 30.91 31.73
N VAL A 596 4.68 30.48 33.00
CA VAL A 596 5.89 30.15 33.76
C VAL A 596 5.73 28.76 34.40
N LEU A 597 6.63 27.85 34.05
CA LEU A 597 6.73 26.51 34.62
C LEU A 597 8.03 26.37 35.42
N SER A 598 7.91 26.13 36.73
CA SER A 598 9.05 25.92 37.63
C SER A 598 9.01 24.52 38.22
N SER A 599 10.17 23.89 38.41
CA SER A 599 10.31 22.55 38.99
C SER A 599 11.57 22.45 39.83
N ALA A 600 11.44 21.93 41.05
CA ALA A 600 12.54 21.58 41.93
C ALA A 600 12.42 20.10 42.33
N LYS A 601 13.43 19.29 42.06
CA LYS A 601 13.43 17.85 42.32
C LYS A 601 14.64 17.44 43.15
N ILE A 602 14.41 16.59 44.16
CA ILE A 602 15.45 15.95 44.96
C ILE A 602 15.30 14.44 44.81
N ASN A 603 16.35 13.75 44.39
CA ASN A 603 16.40 12.31 44.22
C ASN A 603 17.54 11.71 45.05
N LEU A 604 17.19 10.96 46.09
CA LEU A 604 18.07 10.19 46.94
C LEU A 604 18.15 8.75 46.43
N LYS A 605 19.31 8.37 45.88
CA LYS A 605 19.54 7.06 45.29
C LYS A 605 20.53 6.26 46.14
N HIS A 606 20.08 5.11 46.64
CA HIS A 606 20.95 4.08 47.18
C HIS A 606 21.46 3.20 46.03
N ILE A 607 22.76 2.87 46.02
CA ILE A 607 23.37 2.12 44.90
C ILE A 607 22.71 0.75 44.67
N GLU A 608 22.43 0.00 45.74
CA GLU A 608 21.81 -1.34 45.66
C GLU A 608 20.30 -1.37 45.96
N ASN A 609 19.82 -0.60 46.94
CA ASN A 609 18.48 -0.82 47.51
C ASN A 609 17.34 -0.11 46.76
N GLY A 610 17.61 1.01 46.06
CA GLY A 610 16.53 1.77 45.42
C GLY A 610 16.76 3.28 45.30
N GLN A 611 15.70 4.03 45.01
CA GLN A 611 15.69 5.48 44.98
C GLN A 611 14.38 6.07 45.51
N PHE A 612 14.48 7.23 46.15
CA PHE A 612 13.38 8.07 46.60
C PHE A 612 13.51 9.44 45.94
N GLN A 613 12.48 9.88 45.24
CA GLN A 613 12.47 11.18 44.57
C GLN A 613 11.21 11.95 44.94
N TYR A 614 11.40 13.22 45.32
CA TYR A 614 10.34 14.18 45.54
C TYR A 614 10.50 15.38 44.61
N GLY A 615 9.40 15.86 44.06
CA GLY A 615 9.37 16.99 43.14
C GLY A 615 8.30 18.01 43.51
N LEU A 616 8.67 19.28 43.54
CA LEU A 616 7.78 20.42 43.66
C LEU A 616 7.72 21.12 42.30
N ASN A 617 6.52 21.29 41.75
CA ASN A 617 6.33 21.98 40.48
C ASN A 617 5.28 23.07 40.64
N SER A 618 5.47 24.18 39.93
CA SER A 618 4.52 25.28 39.82
C SER A 618 4.29 25.59 38.35
N TYR A 619 3.04 25.77 37.94
CA TYR A 619 2.68 26.22 36.60
C TYR A 619 1.70 27.38 36.71
N LEU A 620 2.11 28.52 36.16
CA LEU A 620 1.38 29.78 36.23
C LEU A 620 1.11 30.22 34.78
N ILE A 621 -0.14 30.50 34.46
CA ILE A 621 -0.57 31.21 33.25
C ILE A 621 -1.13 32.52 33.77
N LYS A 622 -0.55 33.64 33.34
CA LYS A 622 -0.89 34.98 33.82
C LYS A 622 -2.40 35.20 33.74
N ASN A 623 -3.01 35.67 34.84
CA ASN A 623 -4.45 35.90 35.02
C ASN A 623 -5.38 34.67 34.93
N ASP A 624 -4.96 33.59 34.27
CA ASP A 624 -5.87 32.48 33.91
C ASP A 624 -5.75 31.23 34.80
N PHE A 625 -4.53 30.91 35.27
CA PHE A 625 -4.28 29.65 35.97
C PHE A 625 -3.07 29.67 36.90
N ASN A 626 -3.22 29.12 38.10
CA ASN A 626 -2.13 28.85 39.03
C ASN A 626 -2.23 27.42 39.56
N GLY A 627 -1.20 26.59 39.34
CA GLY A 627 -1.17 25.20 39.79
C GLY A 627 0.12 24.83 40.52
N TYR A 628 -0.01 24.11 41.63
CA TYR A 628 1.09 23.55 42.41
C TYR A 628 0.98 22.03 42.46
N LYS A 629 2.02 21.34 41.98
CA LYS A 629 2.04 19.88 41.87
C LYS A 629 3.20 19.26 42.64
N ASN A 630 2.86 18.38 43.56
CA ASN A 630 3.79 17.53 44.30
C ASN A 630 3.91 16.19 43.59
N ASP A 631 5.11 15.77 43.22
CA ASP A 631 5.41 14.45 42.66
C ASP A 631 6.21 13.61 43.67
N LEU A 632 5.84 12.34 43.83
CA LEU A 632 6.54 11.38 44.68
C LEU A 632 6.85 10.12 43.87
N LYS A 633 8.11 9.70 43.87
CA LYS A 633 8.55 8.46 43.23
C LYS A 633 9.40 7.62 44.17
N ILE A 634 9.00 6.38 44.37
CA ILE A 634 9.70 5.42 45.22
C ILE A 634 9.98 4.19 44.38
N LYS A 635 11.26 3.82 44.28
CA LYS A 635 11.68 2.54 43.70
C LYS A 635 12.49 1.78 44.72
N TRP A 636 12.03 0.61 45.12
CA TRP A 636 12.70 -0.26 46.08
C TRP A 636 12.91 -1.63 45.45
N ASN A 637 14.12 -2.18 45.57
CA ASN A 637 14.53 -3.40 44.87
C ASN A 637 15.11 -4.47 45.82
N LYS A 638 14.78 -4.44 47.11
CA LYS A 638 15.36 -5.37 48.11
C LYS A 638 14.29 -6.22 48.79
N LYS A 639 14.34 -7.53 48.56
CA LYS A 639 13.39 -8.59 49.01
C LYS A 639 11.96 -8.39 48.50
N VAL A 640 11.44 -7.19 48.63
CA VAL A 640 10.21 -6.69 48.04
C VAL A 640 10.59 -5.72 46.94
N TYR A 641 9.84 -5.74 45.84
CA TYR A 641 10.03 -4.83 44.73
C TYR A 641 8.83 -3.90 44.64
N LEU A 642 9.08 -2.60 44.70
CA LEU A 642 8.07 -1.56 44.66
C LEU A 642 8.52 -0.50 43.66
N ASP A 643 7.65 -0.15 42.71
CA ASP A 643 7.74 1.04 41.87
C ASP A 643 6.44 1.83 42.07
N PHE A 644 6.50 2.89 42.86
CA PHE A 644 5.38 3.77 43.16
C PHE A 644 5.64 5.14 42.53
N ASN A 645 4.67 5.67 41.81
CA ASN A 645 4.68 7.02 41.27
C ASN A 645 3.35 7.69 41.62
N GLY A 646 3.38 8.76 42.42
CA GLY A 646 2.22 9.52 42.83
C GLY A 646 2.37 11.00 42.51
N SER A 647 1.25 11.70 42.29
CA SER A 647 1.25 13.16 42.22
C SER A 647 -0.04 13.76 42.76
N LEU A 648 0.08 14.92 43.41
CA LEU A 648 -1.03 15.73 43.90
C LEU A 648 -0.90 17.14 43.32
N LEU A 649 -1.84 17.50 42.46
CA LEU A 649 -2.00 18.85 41.91
C LEU A 649 -3.13 19.56 42.64
N ASN A 650 -2.87 20.78 43.08
CA ASN A 650 -3.90 21.74 43.44
C ASN A 650 -3.80 22.91 42.46
N SER A 651 -4.90 23.31 41.85
CA SER A 651 -4.92 24.44 40.93
C SER A 651 -6.11 25.35 41.15
N ASN A 652 -5.94 26.60 40.73
CA ASN A 652 -6.97 27.62 40.69
C ASN A 652 -6.94 28.30 39.30
N GLY A 653 -8.10 28.52 38.71
CA GLY A 653 -8.29 29.08 37.36
C GLY A 653 -9.80 29.14 37.07
N ILE A 654 -10.22 28.85 35.83
CA ILE A 654 -11.66 28.68 35.50
C ILE A 654 -12.35 27.69 36.45
N PHE A 655 -11.63 26.62 36.81
CA PHE A 655 -12.03 25.68 37.84
C PHE A 655 -10.97 25.63 38.94
N LYS A 656 -11.43 25.53 40.19
CA LYS A 656 -10.56 25.12 41.30
C LYS A 656 -10.46 23.60 41.27
N THR A 657 -9.25 23.05 41.15
CA THR A 657 -9.08 21.60 41.00
C THR A 657 -8.14 20.99 42.04
N THR A 658 -8.47 19.75 42.43
CA THR A 658 -7.56 18.87 43.18
C THR A 658 -7.48 17.56 42.44
N PHE A 659 -6.28 17.22 41.98
CA PHE A 659 -6.01 16.01 41.21
C PHE A 659 -4.96 15.16 41.92
N LEU A 660 -5.43 14.10 42.58
CA LEU A 660 -4.59 13.07 43.19
C LEU A 660 -4.53 11.88 42.24
N ARG A 661 -3.31 11.42 41.94
CA ARG A 661 -3.10 10.19 41.18
C ARG A 661 -1.94 9.39 41.73
N HIS A 662 -2.01 8.07 41.58
CA HIS A 662 -0.88 7.20 41.82
C HIS A 662 -0.92 5.95 40.95
N ASN A 663 0.25 5.37 40.71
CA ASN A 663 0.46 4.09 40.08
C ASN A 663 1.48 3.31 40.91
N THR A 664 1.08 2.12 41.37
CA THR A 664 1.93 1.21 42.13
C THR A 664 2.15 -0.06 41.34
N ASN A 665 3.40 -0.51 41.24
CA ASN A 665 3.75 -1.86 40.84
C ASN A 665 4.56 -2.50 41.95
N PHE A 666 3.96 -3.48 42.61
CA PHE A 666 4.51 -4.18 43.75
C PHE A 666 4.62 -5.67 43.43
N TYR A 667 5.73 -6.31 43.78
CA TYR A 667 5.78 -7.77 43.77
C TYR A 667 6.73 -8.34 44.83
N ILE A 668 6.40 -9.55 45.27
CA ILE A 668 7.22 -10.35 46.18
C ILE A 668 7.63 -11.63 45.45
N PRO A 669 8.94 -11.93 45.34
CA PRO A 669 9.41 -13.21 44.83
C PRO A 669 9.17 -14.31 45.88
N ILE A 670 8.48 -15.37 45.50
CA ILE A 670 8.24 -16.58 46.31
C ILE A 670 8.75 -17.78 45.50
N ASN A 671 9.91 -18.30 45.89
CA ASN A 671 10.60 -19.40 45.22
C ASN A 671 10.78 -19.18 43.70
N LYS A 672 10.03 -19.87 42.82
CA LYS A 672 10.11 -19.75 41.35
C LYS A 672 9.08 -18.79 40.75
N PHE A 673 8.25 -18.16 41.57
CA PHE A 673 7.19 -17.26 41.17
C PHE A 673 7.33 -15.88 41.82
N LYS A 674 6.63 -14.88 41.28
CA LYS A 674 6.40 -13.58 41.90
C LYS A 674 4.89 -13.37 42.00
N LEU A 675 4.43 -13.03 43.21
CA LEU A 675 3.09 -12.54 43.45
C LEU A 675 3.14 -11.02 43.31
N GLY A 676 2.36 -10.48 42.39
CA GLY A 676 2.38 -9.06 42.08
C GLY A 676 1.01 -8.41 42.21
N PHE A 677 1.05 -7.12 42.55
CA PHE A 677 -0.09 -6.24 42.67
C PHE A 677 0.24 -4.94 41.95
N ILE A 678 -0.63 -4.55 41.04
CA ILE A 678 -0.56 -3.27 40.32
C ILE A 678 -1.84 -2.50 40.60
N ASP A 679 -1.75 -1.23 40.94
CA ASP A 679 -2.92 -0.36 40.98
C ASP A 679 -2.65 0.99 40.32
N ILE A 680 -3.72 1.58 39.79
CA ILE A 680 -3.76 2.92 39.23
C ILE A 680 -5.01 3.58 39.79
N ASN A 681 -4.82 4.69 40.49
CA ASN A 681 -5.91 5.47 41.07
C ASN A 681 -5.80 6.90 40.58
N GLU A 682 -6.93 7.48 40.20
CA GLU A 682 -7.04 8.88 39.88
C GLU A 682 -8.31 9.43 40.50
N ASN A 683 -8.19 10.58 41.16
CA ASN A 683 -9.30 11.33 41.74
C ASN A 683 -9.10 12.79 41.38
N ASN A 684 -9.86 13.25 40.40
CA ASN A 684 -9.78 14.59 39.85
C ASN A 684 -11.10 15.31 40.08
N ARG A 685 -11.05 16.34 40.93
CA ARG A 685 -12.25 17.11 41.33
C ARG A 685 -12.12 18.52 40.82
N PHE A 686 -13.14 18.96 40.09
CA PHE A 686 -13.28 20.31 39.57
C PHE A 686 -14.41 21.00 40.32
N TYR A 687 -14.15 22.20 40.83
CA TYR A 687 -15.12 23.01 41.56
C TYR A 687 -15.37 24.33 40.81
N THR A 688 -16.65 24.69 40.69
CA THR A 688 -17.12 26.03 40.30
C THR A 688 -17.84 26.63 41.49
N ASN A 689 -17.31 27.74 42.02
CA ASN A 689 -17.65 28.24 43.35
C ASN A 689 -17.43 27.13 44.39
N ASP A 690 -18.48 26.48 44.87
CA ASP A 690 -18.42 25.36 45.84
C ASP A 690 -19.08 24.07 45.35
N SER A 691 -19.57 24.05 44.11
CA SER A 691 -20.22 22.87 43.53
C SER A 691 -19.25 22.05 42.68
N LEU A 692 -19.35 20.73 42.82
CA LEU A 692 -18.60 19.79 41.97
C LEU A 692 -19.06 19.96 40.51
N SER A 693 -18.12 20.09 39.57
CA SER A 693 -18.41 20.17 38.13
C SER A 693 -18.53 18.77 37.52
N TYR A 694 -19.27 18.64 36.41
CA TYR A 694 -19.44 17.38 35.68
C TYR A 694 -18.13 16.80 35.13
N ASN A 695 -17.10 17.63 34.99
CA ASN A 695 -15.76 17.20 34.59
C ASN A 695 -15.02 16.41 35.69
N SER A 696 -15.58 16.35 36.91
CA SER A 696 -15.00 15.61 38.02
C SER A 696 -15.18 14.11 37.84
N TYR A 697 -14.10 13.36 38.04
CA TYR A 697 -14.11 11.91 37.96
C TYR A 697 -13.17 11.28 38.97
N ARG A 698 -13.42 10.02 39.27
CA ARG A 698 -12.46 9.15 39.95
C ARG A 698 -12.46 7.79 39.30
N PHE A 699 -11.31 7.15 39.21
CA PHE A 699 -11.24 5.73 38.92
C PHE A 699 -10.23 5.01 39.80
N TYR A 700 -10.47 3.72 40.00
CA TYR A 700 -9.54 2.82 40.66
C TYR A 700 -9.46 1.52 39.88
N ASP A 701 -8.27 1.24 39.35
CA ASP A 701 -7.96 0.06 38.54
C ASP A 701 -6.87 -0.72 39.25
N TRP A 702 -7.15 -1.95 39.65
CA TRP A 702 -6.20 -2.81 40.36
C TRP A 702 -6.12 -4.18 39.72
N LYS A 703 -4.94 -4.76 39.74
CA LYS A 703 -4.60 -6.03 39.11
C LYS A 703 -3.70 -6.86 40.02
N PHE A 704 -4.19 -8.04 40.37
CA PHE A 704 -3.37 -9.08 40.99
C PHE A 704 -2.82 -10.02 39.91
N TYR A 705 -1.57 -10.46 40.03
CA TYR A 705 -0.99 -11.43 39.10
C TYR A 705 -0.02 -12.40 39.78
N ILE A 706 0.04 -13.60 39.21
CA ILE A 706 1.04 -14.60 39.53
C ILE A 706 1.85 -14.82 38.27
N GLU A 707 3.15 -14.60 38.34
CA GLU A 707 4.09 -14.77 37.22
C GLU A 707 5.28 -15.60 37.67
N ASN A 708 5.88 -16.39 36.79
CA ASN A 708 7.15 -17.03 37.12
C ASN A 708 8.30 -16.01 37.13
N LEU A 709 9.40 -16.31 37.84
CA LEU A 709 10.54 -15.38 37.93
C LEU A 709 11.25 -15.17 36.59
N ASP A 710 11.83 -13.98 36.41
CA ASP A 710 12.52 -13.54 35.19
C ASP A 710 13.76 -14.42 34.85
N SER A 711 14.24 -15.24 35.79
CA SER A 711 15.31 -16.23 35.55
C SER A 711 14.87 -17.41 34.69
N ASN A 712 13.56 -17.67 34.57
CA ASN A 712 13.03 -18.66 33.66
C ASN A 712 12.91 -18.08 32.24
N LYS A 713 13.43 -18.81 31.25
CA LYS A 713 13.30 -18.42 29.83
C LYS A 713 11.86 -18.47 29.34
N ASN A 714 11.04 -19.36 29.88
CA ASN A 714 9.61 -19.41 29.59
C ASN A 714 8.89 -18.40 30.49
N LYS A 715 7.79 -17.81 30.03
CA LYS A 715 6.96 -16.87 30.80
C LYS A 715 5.56 -17.42 30.94
N VAL A 716 5.02 -17.43 32.15
CA VAL A 716 3.62 -17.77 32.41
C VAL A 716 3.09 -16.75 33.42
N GLN A 717 2.02 -16.06 33.07
CA GLN A 717 1.37 -15.06 33.91
C GLN A 717 -0.14 -15.30 33.88
N PHE A 718 -0.75 -15.37 35.06
CA PHE A 718 -2.20 -15.27 35.24
C PHE A 718 -2.49 -13.95 35.95
N PHE A 719 -3.52 -13.24 35.53
CA PHE A 719 -3.91 -11.98 36.17
C PHE A 719 -5.43 -11.85 36.26
N TYR A 720 -5.85 -11.13 37.31
CA TYR A 720 -7.21 -10.71 37.54
C TYR A 720 -7.18 -9.20 37.78
N GLN A 721 -7.96 -8.46 37.02
CA GLN A 721 -8.00 -6.99 37.07
C GLN A 721 -9.44 -6.52 37.25
N GLU A 722 -9.65 -5.52 38.10
CA GLU A 722 -10.92 -4.82 38.21
C GLU A 722 -10.72 -3.31 38.12
N ARG A 723 -11.68 -2.64 37.51
CA ARG A 723 -11.75 -1.19 37.44
C ARG A 723 -13.11 -0.70 37.89
N TYR A 724 -13.11 0.38 38.65
CA TYR A 724 -14.29 1.13 39.05
C TYR A 724 -14.16 2.57 38.57
N ASP A 725 -15.23 3.12 37.99
CA ASP A 725 -15.30 4.53 37.62
C ASP A 725 -16.41 5.22 38.41
N TRP A 726 -16.15 6.44 38.89
CA TRP A 726 -17.10 7.31 39.54
C TRP A 726 -17.25 8.61 38.77
N PHE A 727 -18.50 9.02 38.56
CA PHE A 727 -18.88 10.29 37.94
C PHE A 727 -19.67 11.15 38.93
N LYS A 728 -19.81 12.43 38.61
CA LYS A 728 -20.59 13.37 39.43
C LYS A 728 -22.06 12.92 39.48
N TYR A 729 -22.56 12.78 40.70
CA TYR A 729 -23.98 12.72 41.02
C TYR A 729 -24.26 13.80 42.05
N GLN A 730 -24.96 14.87 41.65
CA GLN A 730 -25.20 16.05 42.48
C GLN A 730 -23.88 16.64 43.01
N THR A 731 -23.58 16.52 44.32
CA THR A 731 -22.39 17.08 44.97
C THR A 731 -21.30 16.03 45.25
N ILE A 732 -21.53 14.74 44.95
CA ILE A 732 -20.59 13.65 45.22
C ILE A 732 -20.16 12.92 43.96
N LEU A 733 -19.09 12.12 44.06
CA LEU A 733 -18.72 11.14 43.05
C LEU A 733 -19.35 9.79 43.40
N LYS A 734 -20.25 9.29 42.54
CA LYS A 734 -20.94 7.99 42.70
C LYS A 734 -20.43 7.01 41.63
N ARG A 735 -20.34 5.72 41.98
CA ARG A 735 -19.90 4.66 41.05
C ARG A 735 -20.86 4.57 39.87
N ALA A 736 -20.33 4.68 38.66
CA ALA A 736 -21.08 4.59 37.41
C ALA A 736 -20.85 3.25 36.70
N THR A 737 -19.59 2.77 36.67
CA THR A 737 -19.26 1.52 35.97
C THR A 737 -18.29 0.63 36.75
N LYS A 738 -18.35 -0.67 36.46
CA LYS A 738 -17.43 -1.69 36.96
C LYS A 738 -16.94 -2.53 35.77
N ALA A 739 -15.64 -2.76 35.66
CA ALA A 739 -15.09 -3.68 34.69
C ALA A 739 -14.27 -4.78 35.38
N ILE A 740 -14.39 -6.01 34.88
CA ILE A 740 -13.62 -7.17 35.35
C ILE A 740 -12.85 -7.74 34.15
N SER A 741 -11.56 -8.00 34.31
CA SER A 741 -10.68 -8.39 33.20
C SER A 741 -9.71 -9.51 33.58
N PRO A 742 -10.16 -10.78 33.63
CA PRO A 742 -9.27 -11.91 33.80
C PRO A 742 -8.47 -12.17 32.52
N GLY A 743 -7.25 -12.66 32.67
CA GLY A 743 -6.45 -13.06 31.53
C GLY A 743 -5.20 -13.85 31.89
N PHE A 744 -4.55 -14.34 30.86
CA PHE A 744 -3.29 -15.05 31.01
C PHE A 744 -2.38 -14.91 29.80
N LYS A 745 -1.09 -15.07 30.04
CA LYS A 745 -0.02 -14.95 29.05
C LYS A 745 0.94 -16.13 29.21
N ILE A 746 1.24 -16.82 28.12
CA ILE A 746 2.17 -17.95 28.05
C ILE A 746 3.19 -17.64 26.96
N GLY A 747 4.47 -17.81 27.27
CA GLY A 747 5.60 -17.67 26.34
C GLY A 747 6.59 -18.80 26.58
N ILE A 748 6.52 -19.86 25.79
CA ILE A 748 7.44 -21.01 25.84
C ILE A 748 8.43 -20.86 24.70
N VAL A 749 9.69 -20.61 25.04
CA VAL A 749 10.78 -20.39 24.06
C VAL A 749 11.98 -21.30 24.27
N ASN A 750 12.05 -22.01 25.41
CA ASN A 750 13.22 -22.83 25.74
C ASN A 750 13.36 -24.09 24.85
N ASN A 751 12.26 -24.61 24.29
CA ASN A 751 12.28 -25.79 23.43
C ASN A 751 12.36 -25.39 21.94
N ARG A 752 13.44 -25.78 21.25
CA ARG A 752 13.59 -25.50 19.81
C ARG A 752 12.58 -26.26 18.93
N ASN A 753 12.01 -27.35 19.43
CA ASN A 753 10.99 -28.13 18.72
C ASN A 753 9.56 -27.69 19.03
N PHE A 754 9.36 -26.84 20.05
CA PHE A 754 8.06 -26.36 20.48
C PHE A 754 8.19 -24.94 21.03
N GLN A 755 7.65 -23.97 20.30
CA GLN A 755 7.55 -22.58 20.75
C GLN A 755 6.09 -22.16 20.75
N LEU A 756 5.65 -21.50 21.82
CA LEU A 756 4.27 -21.06 22.00
C LEU A 756 4.24 -19.69 22.65
N ASN A 757 3.65 -18.70 21.98
CA ASN A 757 3.30 -17.43 22.59
C ASN A 757 1.78 -17.27 22.52
N TYR A 758 1.12 -17.29 23.66
CA TYR A 758 -0.33 -17.19 23.76
C TYR A 758 -0.72 -16.10 24.76
N SER A 759 -1.70 -15.27 24.40
CA SER A 759 -2.30 -14.29 25.29
C SER A 759 -3.81 -14.29 25.14
N LEU A 760 -4.50 -14.25 26.27
CA LEU A 760 -5.95 -14.12 26.36
C LEU A 760 -6.27 -13.00 27.35
N ALA A 761 -7.09 -12.06 26.93
CA ALA A 761 -7.68 -11.03 27.79
C ALA A 761 -9.18 -11.00 27.52
N TYR A 762 -9.96 -11.33 28.54
CA TYR A 762 -11.41 -11.19 28.50
C TYR A 762 -11.79 -10.03 29.40
N ARG A 763 -12.74 -9.21 28.99
CA ARG A 763 -13.18 -8.05 29.74
C ARG A 763 -14.70 -7.96 29.72
N MET A 764 -15.27 -7.74 30.90
CA MET A 764 -16.71 -7.56 31.10
C MET A 764 -16.94 -6.16 31.67
N LEU A 765 -17.66 -5.30 30.95
CA LEU A 765 -18.06 -3.97 31.39
C LEU A 765 -19.52 -4.00 31.87
N GLN A 766 -19.72 -3.61 33.13
CA GLN A 766 -21.02 -3.49 33.77
C GLN A 766 -21.33 -2.01 34.05
N ILE A 767 -22.57 -1.60 33.77
CA ILE A 767 -23.09 -0.28 34.08
C ILE A 767 -23.87 -0.39 35.39
N LEU A 768 -23.41 0.32 36.42
CA LEU A 768 -24.02 0.29 37.76
C LEU A 768 -25.15 1.31 37.90
N ASP A 769 -25.06 2.43 37.17
CA ASP A 769 -26.06 3.51 37.20
C ASP A 769 -26.17 4.14 35.80
N THR A 770 -27.29 3.89 35.11
CA THR A 770 -27.55 4.39 33.75
C THR A 770 -27.83 5.89 33.72
N SER A 771 -28.16 6.52 34.85
CA SER A 771 -28.34 7.98 34.92
C SER A 771 -27.01 8.75 34.82
N LEU A 772 -25.88 8.06 35.02
CA LEU A 772 -24.54 8.66 35.02
C LEU A 772 -23.76 8.47 33.72
N THR A 773 -24.20 7.56 32.84
CA THR A 773 -23.49 7.27 31.59
C THR A 773 -24.40 6.65 30.55
N ASN A 774 -24.21 7.05 29.29
CA ASN A 774 -24.93 6.49 28.13
C ASN A 774 -24.20 5.28 27.52
N ILE A 775 -23.11 4.82 28.13
CA ILE A 775 -22.34 3.67 27.65
C ILE A 775 -23.12 2.40 27.93
N LEU A 776 -23.17 1.51 26.95
CA LEU A 776 -23.84 0.21 27.08
C LEU A 776 -22.90 -0.84 27.72
N PRO A 777 -23.44 -1.80 28.48
CA PRO A 777 -22.66 -2.93 28.95
C PRO A 777 -22.13 -3.74 27.77
N GLU A 778 -20.88 -4.18 27.86
CA GLU A 778 -20.21 -4.87 26.77
C GLU A 778 -19.18 -5.88 27.27
N ASN A 779 -19.08 -7.00 26.57
CA ASN A 779 -18.02 -7.99 26.78
C ASN A 779 -17.07 -7.96 25.58
N SER A 780 -15.77 -7.87 25.87
CA SER A 780 -14.73 -7.89 24.84
C SER A 780 -13.72 -9.01 25.09
N LEU A 781 -13.25 -9.61 23.99
CA LEU A 781 -12.31 -10.71 24.01
C LEU A 781 -11.17 -10.40 23.05
N ALA A 782 -9.94 -10.40 23.56
CA ALA A 782 -8.72 -10.34 22.77
C ALA A 782 -7.92 -11.62 22.98
N SER A 783 -7.67 -12.36 21.90
CA SER A 783 -6.86 -13.58 21.95
C SER A 783 -5.81 -13.56 20.85
N ARG A 784 -4.59 -13.97 21.19
CA ARG A 784 -3.50 -14.11 20.23
C ARG A 784 -2.68 -15.35 20.52
N LEU A 785 -2.47 -16.19 19.51
CA LEU A 785 -1.70 -17.42 19.57
C LEU A 785 -0.66 -17.43 18.45
N ASN A 786 0.60 -17.66 18.81
CA ASN A 786 1.67 -18.02 17.88
C ASN A 786 2.24 -19.37 18.32
N TYR A 787 2.28 -20.33 17.40
CA TYR A 787 2.67 -21.70 17.70
C TYR A 787 3.61 -22.23 16.62
N HIS A 788 4.72 -22.83 17.04
CA HIS A 788 5.68 -23.50 16.18
C HIS A 788 5.99 -24.89 16.74
N LEU A 789 5.78 -25.92 15.94
CA LEU A 789 5.97 -27.31 16.31
C LEU A 789 6.80 -28.06 15.28
N LYS A 790 7.79 -28.82 15.77
CA LYS A 790 8.61 -29.74 15.00
C LYS A 790 8.65 -31.11 15.69
N LEU A 791 7.92 -32.08 15.16
CA LEU A 791 7.89 -33.46 15.67
C LEU A 791 8.67 -34.42 14.75
N LEU A 792 9.01 -35.60 15.29
CA LEU A 792 9.59 -36.73 14.54
C LEU A 792 10.83 -36.32 13.71
N LYS A 793 11.79 -35.63 14.34
CA LYS A 793 13.02 -35.11 13.68
C LYS A 793 12.73 -34.18 12.48
N GLY A 794 11.59 -33.48 12.49
CA GLY A 794 11.16 -32.61 11.40
C GLY A 794 10.45 -33.33 10.25
N GLY A 795 9.87 -34.50 10.54
CA GLY A 795 8.88 -35.15 9.69
C GLY A 795 7.52 -34.47 9.74
N ILE A 796 7.17 -33.82 10.85
CA ILE A 796 5.98 -32.96 10.95
C ILE A 796 6.42 -31.57 11.41
N ASN A 797 6.16 -30.57 10.58
CA ASN A 797 6.38 -29.16 10.91
C ASN A 797 5.04 -28.43 10.83
N SER A 798 4.63 -27.78 11.92
CA SER A 798 3.38 -27.02 12.00
C SER A 798 3.65 -25.61 12.53
N ASN A 799 3.17 -24.60 11.81
CA ASN A 799 3.18 -23.21 12.24
C ASN A 799 1.75 -22.69 12.25
N SER A 800 1.30 -22.15 13.38
CA SER A 800 -0.04 -21.58 13.53
C SER A 800 0.04 -20.16 14.09
N PHE A 801 -0.76 -19.27 13.53
CA PHE A 801 -1.03 -17.95 14.07
C PHE A 801 -2.54 -17.76 14.15
N LEU A 802 -3.04 -17.32 15.29
CA LEU A 802 -4.45 -16.99 15.49
C LEU A 802 -4.55 -15.65 16.21
N GLU A 803 -5.44 -14.79 15.75
CA GLU A 803 -5.79 -13.54 16.41
C GLU A 803 -7.31 -13.35 16.36
N LEU A 804 -7.89 -12.98 17.49
CA LEU A 804 -9.31 -12.70 17.66
C LEU A 804 -9.45 -11.38 18.43
N GLY A 805 -10.30 -10.49 17.94
CA GLY A 805 -10.61 -9.22 18.59
C GLY A 805 -11.85 -8.57 17.99
N SER A 806 -12.48 -7.66 18.71
CA SER A 806 -13.59 -6.83 18.19
C SER A 806 -13.07 -5.50 17.64
N GLY A 807 -13.80 -4.91 16.70
CA GLY A 807 -13.38 -3.71 15.98
C GLY A 807 -14.51 -3.10 15.15
N LEU A 808 -14.13 -2.25 14.20
CA LEU A 808 -15.02 -1.68 13.19
C LEU A 808 -14.61 -2.19 11.79
N GLU A 809 -15.50 -2.12 10.83
CA GLU A 809 -15.19 -2.25 9.41
C GLU A 809 -15.79 -1.09 8.63
N LEU A 810 -14.97 -0.46 7.79
CA LEU A 810 -15.38 0.57 6.86
C LEU A 810 -16.22 -0.05 5.73
N GLN A 811 -17.41 0.48 5.50
CA GLN A 811 -18.18 0.17 4.29
C GLN A 811 -17.53 0.88 3.12
N LYS A 812 -16.89 0.16 2.19
CA LYS A 812 -16.13 0.80 1.12
C LYS A 812 -17.04 1.38 0.05
N GLU A 813 -16.69 2.56 -0.43
CA GLU A 813 -17.31 3.20 -1.58
C GLU A 813 -16.29 3.25 -2.72
N PHE A 814 -16.73 3.16 -3.97
CA PHE A 814 -15.83 3.19 -5.13
C PHE A 814 -16.49 3.82 -6.34
N ILE A 815 -15.66 4.32 -7.24
CA ILE A 815 -16.03 4.83 -8.56
C ILE A 815 -15.16 4.19 -9.63
N TYR A 816 -15.61 4.23 -10.88
CA TYR A 816 -14.80 3.86 -12.04
C TYR A 816 -14.25 5.10 -12.73
N ILE A 817 -12.95 5.09 -13.03
CA ILE A 817 -12.29 6.16 -13.77
C ILE A 817 -11.74 5.57 -15.07
N GLU A 818 -12.02 6.24 -16.17
CA GLU A 818 -11.51 5.87 -17.49
C GLU A 818 -10.01 6.16 -17.61
N VAL A 819 -9.28 5.22 -18.18
CA VAL A 819 -7.83 5.30 -18.45
C VAL A 819 -7.54 4.73 -19.84
N PRO A 820 -6.41 5.09 -20.46
CA PRO A 820 -6.03 4.51 -21.75
C PRO A 820 -6.01 2.98 -21.70
N ALA A 821 -6.54 2.33 -22.73
CA ALA A 821 -6.63 0.88 -22.82
C ALA A 821 -5.27 0.19 -22.54
N GLY A 822 -5.29 -0.77 -21.61
CA GLY A 822 -4.11 -1.50 -21.14
C GLY A 822 -3.43 -0.93 -19.91
N GLN A 823 -3.87 0.24 -19.42
CA GLN A 823 -3.49 0.77 -18.10
C GLN A 823 -4.51 0.41 -17.01
N GLY A 824 -5.74 0.04 -17.39
CA GLY A 824 -6.82 -0.35 -16.48
C GLY A 824 -6.84 -1.84 -16.14
N ASN A 825 -7.89 -2.25 -15.44
CA ASN A 825 -8.21 -3.66 -15.15
C ASN A 825 -9.69 -4.01 -15.41
N TYR A 826 -10.53 -3.01 -15.68
CA TYR A 826 -11.95 -3.16 -15.91
C TYR A 826 -12.30 -2.74 -17.34
N THR A 827 -13.37 -3.34 -17.88
CA THR A 827 -14.04 -2.98 -19.13
C THR A 827 -15.48 -2.65 -18.81
N TRP A 828 -16.05 -1.66 -19.49
CA TRP A 828 -17.48 -1.37 -19.46
C TRP A 828 -18.13 -2.04 -20.68
N ASN A 829 -19.22 -2.78 -20.45
CA ASN A 829 -20.05 -3.35 -21.52
C ASN A 829 -21.50 -2.93 -21.24
N ASP A 830 -22.07 -2.11 -22.12
CA ASP A 830 -23.48 -1.74 -22.06
C ASP A 830 -24.35 -2.98 -22.33
N TYR A 831 -25.04 -3.45 -21.29
CA TYR A 831 -25.87 -4.66 -21.39
C TYR A 831 -27.32 -4.33 -21.72
N ASN A 832 -27.79 -3.09 -21.49
CA ASN A 832 -29.18 -2.68 -21.66
C ASN A 832 -29.38 -1.65 -22.80
N GLU A 833 -28.30 -1.26 -23.47
CA GLU A 833 -28.25 -0.33 -24.61
C GLU A 833 -28.78 1.08 -24.29
N ASN A 834 -28.55 1.57 -23.06
CA ASN A 834 -29.00 2.89 -22.62
C ASN A 834 -27.89 3.97 -22.61
N ASP A 835 -26.65 3.63 -22.98
CA ASP A 835 -25.46 4.51 -22.97
C ASP A 835 -25.14 5.15 -21.60
N ILE A 836 -25.73 4.66 -20.51
CA ILE A 836 -25.49 5.14 -19.14
C ILE A 836 -24.59 4.13 -18.42
N LYS A 837 -23.46 4.59 -17.89
CA LYS A 837 -22.52 3.74 -17.16
C LYS A 837 -23.12 3.28 -15.82
N GLU A 838 -23.65 2.06 -15.78
CA GLU A 838 -24.20 1.47 -14.56
C GLU A 838 -23.19 0.57 -13.83
N LEU A 839 -23.35 0.43 -12.51
CA LEU A 839 -22.37 -0.33 -11.70
C LEU A 839 -22.28 -1.82 -12.11
N ASN A 840 -23.39 -2.41 -12.57
CA ASN A 840 -23.53 -3.81 -13.00
C ASN A 840 -22.91 -4.12 -14.37
N GLU A 841 -22.39 -3.11 -15.09
CA GLU A 841 -21.85 -3.23 -16.45
C GLU A 841 -20.33 -3.27 -16.51
N PHE A 842 -19.66 -3.09 -15.37
CA PHE A 842 -18.19 -3.14 -15.27
C PHE A 842 -17.70 -4.55 -14.93
N GLU A 843 -16.91 -5.13 -15.85
CA GLU A 843 -16.30 -6.45 -15.71
C GLU A 843 -14.76 -6.39 -15.66
N ILE A 844 -14.13 -7.43 -15.11
CA ILE A 844 -12.67 -7.54 -15.15
C ILE A 844 -12.25 -7.86 -16.59
N ALA A 845 -11.41 -7.01 -17.18
CA ALA A 845 -10.99 -7.16 -18.57
C ALA A 845 -10.20 -8.48 -18.76
N ALA A 846 -10.64 -9.32 -19.70
CA ALA A 846 -9.97 -10.58 -20.04
C ALA A 846 -8.71 -10.35 -20.91
N PHE A 847 -8.70 -9.27 -21.68
CA PHE A 847 -7.62 -8.90 -22.59
C PHE A 847 -7.16 -7.47 -22.33
N SER A 848 -5.88 -7.21 -22.60
CA SER A 848 -5.26 -5.91 -22.31
C SER A 848 -5.86 -4.75 -23.10
N ASP A 849 -6.36 -5.00 -24.31
CA ASP A 849 -7.00 -3.99 -25.16
C ASP A 849 -8.39 -3.55 -24.64
N GLN A 850 -9.02 -4.34 -23.77
CA GLN A 850 -10.31 -4.00 -23.16
C GLN A 850 -10.18 -3.30 -21.81
N ALA A 851 -8.96 -3.21 -21.25
CA ALA A 851 -8.73 -2.74 -19.91
C ALA A 851 -8.64 -1.20 -19.86
N SER A 852 -9.77 -0.51 -20.03
CA SER A 852 -9.90 0.95 -20.11
C SER A 852 -10.42 1.62 -18.85
N TYR A 853 -10.73 0.88 -17.78
CA TYR A 853 -11.20 1.46 -16.51
C TYR A 853 -10.39 0.96 -15.31
N ILE A 854 -10.25 1.84 -14.31
CA ILE A 854 -9.77 1.51 -12.97
C ILE A 854 -10.86 1.74 -11.95
N ARG A 855 -10.92 0.88 -10.93
CA ARG A 855 -11.81 1.07 -9.77
C ARG A 855 -11.04 1.77 -8.66
N VAL A 856 -11.49 2.96 -8.28
CA VAL A 856 -10.87 3.78 -7.23
C VAL A 856 -11.82 3.82 -6.03
N PHE A 857 -11.32 3.47 -4.85
CA PHE A 857 -12.12 3.60 -3.63
C PHE A 857 -12.23 5.06 -3.24
N THR A 858 -13.46 5.56 -3.10
CA THR A 858 -13.72 6.90 -2.59
C THR A 858 -13.80 6.85 -1.07
N PRO A 859 -13.15 7.80 -0.39
CA PRO A 859 -13.22 7.82 1.05
C PRO A 859 -14.62 8.14 1.63
N ASN A 860 -15.03 7.43 2.69
CA ASN A 860 -16.22 7.72 3.48
C ASN A 860 -15.99 7.42 4.98
N ASN A 861 -16.95 7.73 5.84
CA ASN A 861 -16.86 7.54 7.30
C ASN A 861 -17.93 6.56 7.84
N SER A 862 -18.45 5.65 7.02
CA SER A 862 -19.49 4.70 7.44
C SER A 862 -18.86 3.41 7.97
N TYR A 863 -18.95 3.18 9.27
CA TYR A 863 -18.39 2.01 9.94
C TYR A 863 -19.47 1.15 10.58
N ILE A 864 -19.29 -0.16 10.51
CA ILE A 864 -20.10 -1.12 11.26
C ILE A 864 -19.24 -1.88 12.27
N LYS A 865 -19.84 -2.30 13.39
CA LYS A 865 -19.15 -3.11 14.41
C LYS A 865 -18.93 -4.53 13.93
N ILE A 866 -17.73 -5.06 14.16
CA ILE A 866 -17.34 -6.42 13.76
C ILE A 866 -16.49 -7.14 14.82
N TYR A 867 -16.43 -8.46 14.72
CA TYR A 867 -15.44 -9.34 15.33
C TYR A 867 -14.48 -9.84 14.26
N ASN A 868 -13.22 -9.47 14.42
CA ASN A 868 -12.13 -9.86 13.54
C ASN A 868 -11.51 -11.19 14.01
N PHE A 869 -11.36 -12.12 13.08
CA PHE A 869 -10.72 -13.41 13.28
C PHE A 869 -9.70 -13.63 12.17
N GLN A 870 -8.45 -13.83 12.56
CA GLN A 870 -7.35 -14.16 11.66
C GLN A 870 -6.74 -15.49 12.08
N TYR A 871 -6.59 -16.40 11.12
CA TYR A 871 -5.97 -17.70 11.33
C TYR A 871 -5.07 -18.08 10.15
N ASN A 872 -3.78 -18.30 10.44
CA ASN A 872 -2.81 -18.81 9.49
C ASN A 872 -2.26 -20.15 9.99
N GLN A 873 -2.28 -21.16 9.13
CA GLN A 873 -1.78 -22.49 9.41
C GLN A 873 -0.91 -22.98 8.26
N ASN A 874 0.31 -23.43 8.57
CA ASN A 874 1.19 -24.11 7.62
C ASN A 874 1.62 -25.44 8.22
N LEU A 875 1.16 -26.53 7.62
CA LEU A 875 1.45 -27.90 8.04
C LEU A 875 2.20 -28.63 6.92
N ASN A 876 3.37 -29.18 7.24
CA ASN A 876 4.15 -30.01 6.34
C ASN A 876 4.39 -31.37 6.98
N ILE A 877 4.05 -32.44 6.26
CA ILE A 877 4.26 -33.82 6.69
C ILE A 877 5.12 -34.53 5.63
N ASP A 878 6.36 -34.86 6.00
CA ASP A 878 7.31 -35.63 5.18
C ASP A 878 7.39 -37.07 5.69
N PHE A 879 6.62 -37.96 5.08
CA PHE A 879 6.54 -39.36 5.50
C PHE A 879 7.88 -40.10 5.35
N ARG A 880 8.81 -39.63 4.50
CA ARG A 880 10.17 -40.19 4.37
C ARG A 880 10.97 -40.12 5.66
N LYS A 881 10.69 -39.12 6.50
CA LYS A 881 11.38 -38.94 7.79
C LYS A 881 10.69 -39.69 8.93
N ILE A 882 9.43 -40.07 8.74
CA ILE A 882 8.59 -40.75 9.73
C ILE A 882 8.73 -42.27 9.60
N ILE A 883 8.73 -42.78 8.36
CA ILE A 883 8.64 -44.21 8.05
C ILE A 883 9.95 -44.71 7.42
N LYS A 884 10.50 -45.82 7.93
CA LYS A 884 11.81 -46.36 7.52
C LYS A 884 11.79 -47.20 6.24
N GLY A 885 10.61 -47.65 5.76
CA GLY A 885 10.48 -48.33 4.47
C GLY A 885 10.88 -49.81 4.46
N LYS A 886 10.71 -50.52 5.58
CA LYS A 886 11.08 -51.93 5.73
C LYS A 886 10.08 -52.88 5.05
N THR A 887 8.78 -52.62 5.20
CA THR A 887 7.71 -53.41 4.56
C THR A 887 7.25 -52.80 3.24
N VAL A 888 6.50 -53.56 2.42
CA VAL A 888 5.94 -53.08 1.15
C VAL A 888 5.03 -51.86 1.37
N ILE A 889 4.18 -51.90 2.41
CA ILE A 889 3.30 -50.79 2.77
C ILE A 889 4.12 -49.56 3.20
N GLU A 890 5.16 -49.75 4.01
CA GLU A 890 6.04 -48.65 4.42
C GLU A 890 6.79 -48.00 3.24
N LYS A 891 7.15 -48.77 2.20
CA LYS A 891 7.77 -48.26 0.95
C LYS A 891 6.80 -47.46 0.07
N ILE A 892 5.50 -47.62 0.26
CA ILE A 892 4.48 -46.82 -0.41
C ILE A 892 4.24 -45.54 0.40
N LEU A 893 4.02 -45.70 1.72
CA LEU A 893 3.75 -44.58 2.62
C LEU A 893 4.92 -43.59 2.67
N ASN A 894 6.18 -44.06 2.61
CA ASN A 894 7.34 -43.17 2.60
C ASN A 894 7.43 -42.28 1.34
N LYS A 895 6.65 -42.54 0.28
CA LYS A 895 6.65 -41.69 -0.93
C LYS A 895 5.71 -40.50 -0.82
N PHE A 896 4.86 -40.46 0.22
CA PHE A 896 3.93 -39.36 0.42
C PHE A 896 4.59 -38.14 1.03
N TYR A 897 4.13 -36.97 0.60
CA TYR A 897 4.47 -35.68 1.21
C TYR A 897 3.23 -34.81 1.18
N ASN A 898 2.82 -34.29 2.33
CA ASN A 898 1.67 -33.41 2.42
C ASN A 898 2.12 -31.99 2.79
N GLN A 899 1.53 -31.01 2.11
CA GLN A 899 1.67 -29.60 2.44
C GLN A 899 0.29 -28.96 2.45
N THR A 900 -0.10 -28.46 3.62
CA THR A 900 -1.34 -27.73 3.83
C THR A 900 -1.01 -26.30 4.22
N ALA A 901 -1.57 -25.33 3.49
CA ALA A 901 -1.55 -23.92 3.85
C ALA A 901 -2.99 -23.43 3.95
N LEU A 902 -3.35 -22.83 5.09
CA LEU A 902 -4.65 -22.22 5.33
C LEU A 902 -4.43 -20.80 5.84
N ASN A 903 -5.11 -19.84 5.24
CA ASN A 903 -5.19 -18.46 5.67
C ASN A 903 -6.66 -18.06 5.66
N THR A 904 -7.17 -17.65 6.81
CA THR A 904 -8.54 -17.21 7.00
C THR A 904 -8.52 -15.88 7.71
N GLN A 905 -9.15 -14.88 7.11
CA GLN A 905 -9.45 -13.59 7.71
C GLN A 905 -10.94 -13.38 7.59
N LYS A 906 -11.63 -13.13 8.70
CA LYS A 906 -13.07 -12.92 8.74
C LYS A 906 -13.42 -11.79 9.66
N LYS A 907 -14.41 -11.02 9.26
CA LYS A 907 -15.07 -10.01 10.09
C LYS A 907 -16.55 -10.33 10.12
N THR A 908 -17.06 -10.61 11.30
CA THR A 908 -18.48 -10.93 11.53
C THR A 908 -19.16 -9.84 12.34
N ASN A 909 -20.43 -9.56 12.12
CA ASN A 909 -21.17 -8.62 12.97
C ASN A 909 -21.54 -9.22 14.36
N ASP A 910 -21.51 -10.55 14.48
CA ASP A 910 -21.77 -11.29 15.73
C ASP A 910 -20.68 -12.32 16.06
N LEU A 911 -20.50 -12.64 17.34
CA LEU A 911 -19.47 -13.54 17.86
C LEU A 911 -19.96 -15.00 17.87
N GLU A 912 -20.21 -15.57 16.70
CA GLU A 912 -20.53 -16.99 16.55
C GLU A 912 -19.26 -17.82 16.26
N ILE A 913 -18.74 -18.52 17.28
CA ILE A 913 -17.45 -19.26 17.20
C ILE A 913 -17.42 -20.26 16.04
N ARG A 914 -18.51 -20.97 15.77
CA ARG A 914 -18.59 -21.96 14.69
C ARG A 914 -18.39 -21.30 13.32
N THR A 915 -19.06 -20.18 13.09
CA THR A 915 -18.96 -19.39 11.85
C THR A 915 -17.59 -18.72 11.72
N LEU A 916 -17.01 -18.24 12.82
CA LEU A 916 -15.67 -17.65 12.85
C LEU A 916 -14.60 -18.67 12.44
N VAL A 917 -14.55 -19.83 13.10
CA VAL A 917 -13.46 -20.80 12.95
C VAL A 917 -13.56 -21.62 11.66
N ASN A 918 -14.76 -21.86 11.12
CA ASN A 918 -14.94 -22.74 9.97
C ASN A 918 -14.56 -22.08 8.62
N PRO A 919 -13.49 -22.48 7.92
CA PRO A 919 -13.09 -21.86 6.65
C PRO A 919 -14.08 -22.12 5.48
N LEU A 920 -14.98 -23.08 5.63
CA LEU A 920 -15.99 -23.49 4.64
C LEU A 920 -17.34 -22.90 5.04
N VAL A 921 -17.60 -21.67 4.61
CA VAL A 921 -18.83 -20.91 4.94
C VAL A 921 -19.57 -20.54 3.66
N ASN A 922 -20.90 -20.54 3.74
CA ASN A 922 -21.79 -20.23 2.62
C ASN A 922 -21.67 -18.76 2.20
N SER A 923 -21.91 -18.48 0.91
CA SER A 923 -21.91 -17.14 0.30
C SER A 923 -22.82 -16.15 1.03
N ASP A 924 -23.99 -16.64 1.43
CA ASP A 924 -25.12 -15.78 1.85
C ASP A 924 -25.18 -15.58 3.36
N ASN A 925 -24.17 -16.03 4.11
CA ASN A 925 -24.20 -15.88 5.56
C ASN A 925 -24.19 -14.37 5.92
N PRO A 926 -25.29 -13.81 6.46
CA PRO A 926 -25.40 -12.38 6.75
C PRO A 926 -24.54 -11.98 7.96
N ILE A 927 -24.07 -12.95 8.75
CA ILE A 927 -23.18 -12.70 9.88
C ILE A 927 -21.81 -12.25 9.38
N ILE A 928 -21.34 -12.80 8.26
CA ILE A 928 -20.03 -12.51 7.68
C ILE A 928 -20.12 -11.22 6.86
N GLN A 929 -19.49 -10.17 7.34
CA GLN A 929 -19.43 -8.85 6.70
C GLN A 929 -18.27 -8.77 5.71
N GLN A 930 -17.10 -9.30 6.11
CA GLN A 930 -15.92 -9.39 5.25
C GLN A 930 -15.22 -10.73 5.45
N MET A 931 -14.64 -11.27 4.39
CA MET A 931 -13.89 -12.52 4.46
C MET A 931 -12.81 -12.58 3.40
N SER A 932 -11.65 -13.14 3.76
CA SER A 932 -10.63 -13.60 2.83
C SER A 932 -10.13 -14.96 3.30
N ASN A 933 -10.52 -16.02 2.59
CA ASN A 933 -10.12 -17.39 2.87
C ASN A 933 -9.30 -17.94 1.71
N SER A 934 -8.19 -18.60 2.05
CA SER A 934 -7.36 -19.35 1.13
C SER A 934 -6.93 -20.64 1.80
N LEU A 935 -7.36 -21.78 1.26
CA LEU A 935 -6.90 -23.11 1.63
C LEU A 935 -6.23 -23.74 0.41
N ARG A 936 -5.03 -24.28 0.60
CA ARG A 936 -4.35 -25.11 -0.38
C ARG A 936 -3.77 -26.33 0.31
N ASN A 937 -4.31 -27.49 0.01
CA ASN A 937 -3.74 -28.77 0.40
C ASN A 937 -3.11 -29.45 -0.84
N SER A 938 -1.89 -29.95 -0.71
CA SER A 938 -1.19 -30.68 -1.77
C SER A 938 -0.61 -31.96 -1.22
N LEU A 939 -1.21 -33.09 -1.60
CA LEU A 939 -0.73 -34.42 -1.28
C LEU A 939 0.04 -34.96 -2.49
N PHE A 940 1.35 -35.05 -2.34
CA PHE A 940 2.24 -35.60 -3.36
C PHE A 940 2.49 -37.08 -3.10
N PHE A 941 2.53 -37.85 -4.18
CA PHE A 941 3.14 -39.17 -4.22
C PHE A 941 4.39 -39.11 -5.11
N ASN A 942 5.53 -39.51 -4.55
CA ASN A 942 6.80 -39.61 -5.25
C ASN A 942 7.34 -38.27 -5.78
N ARG A 943 7.12 -37.17 -5.04
CA ARG A 943 7.44 -35.77 -5.42
C ARG A 943 8.84 -35.57 -6.04
N SER A 944 9.85 -36.23 -5.48
CA SER A 944 11.26 -36.04 -5.83
C SER A 944 11.75 -36.94 -6.96
N ASN A 945 10.89 -37.80 -7.51
CA ASN A 945 11.30 -38.79 -8.50
C ASN A 945 11.37 -38.17 -9.90
N SER A 946 12.42 -38.52 -10.64
CA SER A 946 12.68 -38.02 -11.98
C SER A 946 11.82 -38.67 -13.07
N LYS A 947 11.12 -39.79 -12.81
CA LYS A 947 10.28 -40.47 -13.79
C LYS A 947 8.81 -40.05 -13.72
N TYR A 948 8.21 -40.08 -12.53
CA TYR A 948 6.80 -39.74 -12.38
C TYR A 948 6.50 -39.14 -11.01
N SER A 949 5.49 -38.27 -10.95
CA SER A 949 4.92 -37.76 -9.71
C SER A 949 3.43 -37.53 -9.87
N LEU A 950 2.67 -37.89 -8.83
CA LEU A 950 1.25 -37.61 -8.73
C LEU A 950 1.02 -36.58 -7.63
N GLU A 951 0.16 -35.60 -7.86
CA GLU A 951 -0.22 -34.58 -6.89
C GLU A 951 -1.74 -34.46 -6.87
N LEU A 952 -2.34 -34.65 -5.70
CA LEU A 952 -3.74 -34.32 -5.45
C LEU A 952 -3.78 -32.97 -4.75
N VAL A 953 -4.44 -32.00 -5.39
CA VAL A 953 -4.52 -30.61 -4.94
C VAL A 953 -5.97 -30.26 -4.67
N THR A 954 -6.25 -29.79 -3.45
CA THR A 954 -7.53 -29.15 -3.12
C THR A 954 -7.25 -27.69 -2.81
N GLN A 955 -7.96 -26.81 -3.50
CA GLN A 955 -7.83 -25.36 -3.40
C GLN A 955 -9.19 -24.75 -3.12
N LEU A 956 -9.26 -23.87 -2.13
CA LEU A 956 -10.42 -23.03 -1.90
C LEU A 956 -9.96 -21.59 -1.74
N PHE A 957 -10.55 -20.71 -2.52
CA PHE A 957 -10.44 -19.27 -2.37
C PHE A 957 -11.85 -18.71 -2.21
N ALA A 958 -12.07 -17.90 -1.17
CA ALA A 958 -13.32 -17.20 -0.99
C ALA A 958 -13.07 -15.80 -0.47
N ASN A 959 -13.69 -14.80 -1.08
CA ASN A 959 -13.54 -13.39 -0.71
C ASN A 959 -14.92 -12.74 -0.62
N LYS A 960 -15.19 -12.04 0.48
CA LYS A 960 -16.39 -11.23 0.68
C LYS A 960 -15.96 -9.81 1.03
N ASN A 961 -16.44 -8.82 0.27
CA ASN A 961 -16.18 -7.41 0.51
C ASN A 961 -17.46 -6.71 0.97
N LEU A 962 -17.33 -5.88 1.99
CA LEU A 962 -18.37 -4.97 2.45
C LEU A 962 -18.25 -3.63 1.70
N LEU A 963 -19.35 -3.24 1.06
CA LEU A 963 -19.49 -2.01 0.28
C LEU A 963 -20.64 -1.19 0.86
N ILE A 964 -20.67 0.10 0.57
CA ILE A 964 -21.77 0.97 1.03
C ILE A 964 -23.12 0.56 0.42
N ASN A 965 -23.11 0.08 -0.83
CA ASN A 965 -24.32 -0.40 -1.52
C ASN A 965 -24.69 -1.86 -1.14
N GLY A 966 -23.83 -2.61 -0.41
CA GLY A 966 -24.10 -4.03 -0.11
C GLY A 966 -22.84 -4.89 0.08
N THR A 967 -22.90 -6.17 -0.29
CA THR A 967 -21.73 -7.06 -0.24
C THR A 967 -21.49 -7.78 -1.57
N ASP A 968 -20.21 -7.95 -1.91
CA ASP A 968 -19.76 -8.75 -3.05
C ASP A 968 -19.00 -9.98 -2.55
N PHE A 969 -19.47 -11.16 -2.93
CA PHE A 969 -18.88 -12.46 -2.61
C PHE A 969 -18.41 -13.17 -3.87
N ARG A 970 -17.18 -13.71 -3.81
CA ARG A 970 -16.60 -14.56 -4.86
C ARG A 970 -15.99 -15.78 -4.22
N SER A 971 -16.26 -16.96 -4.77
CA SER A 971 -15.56 -18.19 -4.36
C SER A 971 -15.12 -19.03 -5.54
N ASN A 972 -14.03 -19.76 -5.33
CA ASN A 972 -13.50 -20.74 -6.25
C ASN A 972 -13.02 -21.94 -5.43
N ASN A 973 -13.73 -23.06 -5.53
CA ASN A 973 -13.33 -24.34 -4.97
C ASN A 973 -12.88 -25.27 -6.10
N LYS A 974 -11.63 -25.73 -6.06
CA LYS A 974 -10.99 -26.47 -7.14
C LYS A 974 -10.24 -27.68 -6.61
N ASP A 975 -10.68 -28.85 -7.04
CA ASP A 975 -9.99 -30.13 -6.84
C ASP A 975 -9.26 -30.52 -8.12
N GLN A 976 -8.00 -30.90 -8.00
CA GLN A 976 -7.14 -31.24 -9.14
C GLN A 976 -6.34 -32.52 -8.87
N LEU A 977 -6.33 -33.41 -9.86
CA LEU A 977 -5.37 -34.52 -9.93
C LEU A 977 -4.35 -34.22 -11.02
N LYS A 978 -3.08 -34.09 -10.64
CA LYS A 978 -1.97 -33.77 -11.54
C LYS A 978 -1.01 -34.94 -11.65
N LEU A 979 -0.79 -35.42 -12.86
CA LEU A 979 0.22 -36.40 -13.21
C LEU A 979 1.33 -35.71 -14.02
N ARG A 980 2.57 -35.85 -13.54
CA ARG A 980 3.76 -35.59 -14.35
C ARG A 980 4.43 -36.92 -14.64
N TRP A 981 4.55 -37.27 -15.92
CA TRP A 981 5.23 -38.49 -16.35
C TRP A 981 6.28 -38.18 -17.44
N ASN A 982 7.54 -38.36 -17.08
CA ASN A 982 8.67 -38.35 -18.01
C ASN A 982 8.76 -39.73 -18.66
N LEU A 983 8.12 -39.89 -19.82
CA LEU A 983 8.11 -41.11 -20.62
C LEU A 983 9.53 -41.55 -20.98
N ASN A 984 10.38 -40.57 -21.33
CA ASN A 984 11.82 -40.72 -21.47
C ASN A 984 12.50 -39.35 -21.21
N ARG A 985 13.80 -39.22 -21.49
CA ARG A 985 14.54 -37.96 -21.28
C ARG A 985 14.05 -36.79 -22.14
N SER A 986 13.36 -37.06 -23.24
CA SER A 986 12.92 -36.07 -24.23
C SER A 986 11.41 -35.85 -24.25
N PHE A 987 10.59 -36.76 -23.71
CA PHE A 987 9.14 -36.66 -23.71
C PHE A 987 8.60 -36.60 -22.28
N MET A 988 7.79 -35.57 -22.00
CA MET A 988 7.10 -35.38 -20.74
C MET A 988 5.62 -35.13 -21.00
N LEU A 989 4.78 -35.96 -20.38
CA LEU A 989 3.33 -35.81 -20.32
C LEU A 989 2.94 -35.17 -18.99
N ASN A 990 2.22 -34.06 -19.06
CA ASN A 990 1.51 -33.48 -17.92
C ASN A 990 0.02 -33.62 -18.17
N SER A 991 -0.67 -34.39 -17.34
CA SER A 991 -2.12 -34.55 -17.37
C SER A 991 -2.71 -33.94 -16.11
N GLN A 992 -3.75 -33.14 -16.26
CA GLN A 992 -4.51 -32.54 -15.17
C GLN A 992 -5.99 -32.80 -15.40
N VAL A 993 -6.66 -33.36 -14.40
CA VAL A 993 -8.12 -33.40 -14.34
C VAL A 993 -8.54 -32.52 -13.17
N SER A 994 -9.51 -31.64 -13.38
CA SER A 994 -10.02 -30.77 -12.32
C SER A 994 -11.52 -30.61 -12.35
N LYS A 995 -12.09 -30.52 -11.15
CA LYS A 995 -13.46 -30.09 -10.90
C LYS A 995 -13.39 -28.76 -10.15
N GLU A 996 -14.06 -27.75 -10.67
CA GLU A 996 -14.05 -26.38 -10.15
C GLU A 996 -15.49 -25.91 -9.95
N LEU A 997 -15.77 -25.28 -8.81
CA LEU A 997 -17.04 -24.62 -8.49
C LEU A 997 -16.73 -23.14 -8.27
N LYS A 998 -17.21 -22.30 -9.19
CA LYS A 998 -17.01 -20.85 -9.16
C LYS A 998 -18.33 -20.16 -8.88
N SER A 999 -18.39 -19.38 -7.82
CA SER A 999 -19.60 -18.65 -7.43
C SER A 999 -19.34 -17.15 -7.35
N ASN A 1000 -20.31 -16.35 -7.79
CA ASN A 1000 -20.35 -14.91 -7.56
C ASN A 1000 -21.73 -14.56 -6.99
N ALA A 1001 -21.77 -13.75 -5.94
CA ALA A 1001 -23.00 -13.27 -5.33
C ALA A 1001 -22.82 -11.82 -4.90
N SER A 1002 -23.72 -10.95 -5.33
CA SER A 1002 -23.81 -9.54 -5.00
C SER A 1002 -25.23 -9.23 -4.52
N THR A 1003 -25.34 -8.44 -3.45
CA THR A 1003 -26.66 -8.08 -2.87
C THR A 1003 -27.33 -6.92 -3.59
N TYR A 1004 -26.58 -6.13 -4.36
CA TYR A 1004 -27.06 -4.94 -5.07
C TYR A 1004 -26.98 -5.06 -6.59
N MET A 1005 -26.22 -6.03 -7.11
CA MET A 1005 -26.18 -6.39 -8.53
C MET A 1005 -26.60 -7.85 -8.75
N GLN A 1006 -27.89 -8.14 -8.56
CA GLN A 1006 -28.36 -9.52 -8.60
C GLN A 1006 -28.15 -10.20 -9.97
N ASN A 1007 -28.13 -9.43 -11.05
CA ASN A 1007 -27.86 -9.90 -12.42
C ASN A 1007 -26.43 -10.44 -12.62
N ARG A 1008 -25.52 -10.24 -11.66
CA ARG A 1008 -24.16 -10.78 -11.70
C ARG A 1008 -24.00 -12.09 -10.92
N ASN A 1009 -25.08 -12.59 -10.31
CA ASN A 1009 -25.03 -13.77 -9.45
C ASN A 1009 -24.98 -15.04 -10.30
N PHE A 1010 -24.05 -15.94 -9.99
CA PHE A 1010 -23.91 -17.21 -10.70
C PHE A 1010 -23.24 -18.29 -9.84
N ASN A 1011 -23.45 -19.54 -10.20
CA ASN A 1011 -22.77 -20.70 -9.63
C ASN A 1011 -22.42 -21.71 -10.72
N ILE A 1012 -21.17 -21.66 -11.18
CA ILE A 1012 -20.67 -22.43 -12.33
C ILE A 1012 -19.89 -23.64 -11.82
N GLU A 1013 -20.37 -24.84 -12.17
CA GLU A 1013 -19.56 -26.07 -12.12
C GLU A 1013 -18.77 -26.20 -13.42
N ASN A 1014 -17.44 -26.30 -13.33
CA ASN A 1014 -16.52 -26.52 -14.43
C ASN A 1014 -15.79 -27.85 -14.26
N LYS A 1015 -15.97 -28.78 -15.19
CA LYS A 1015 -15.18 -30.02 -15.29
C LYS A 1015 -14.19 -29.85 -16.43
N GLU A 1016 -12.90 -29.94 -16.12
CA GLU A 1016 -11.82 -29.70 -17.07
C GLU A 1016 -10.84 -30.87 -17.10
N ILE A 1017 -10.48 -31.28 -18.32
CA ILE A 1017 -9.31 -32.12 -18.58
C ILE A 1017 -8.31 -31.34 -19.44
N PHE A 1018 -7.08 -31.27 -18.95
CA PHE A 1018 -5.98 -30.59 -19.61
C PHE A 1018 -4.81 -31.56 -19.78
N ASN A 1019 -4.40 -31.81 -21.01
CA ASN A 1019 -3.22 -32.62 -21.32
C ASN A 1019 -2.19 -31.77 -22.06
N ARG A 1020 -0.94 -31.93 -21.65
CA ARG A 1020 0.21 -31.30 -22.29
C ARG A 1020 1.29 -32.34 -22.54
N LEU A 1021 1.47 -32.69 -23.81
CA LEU A 1021 2.56 -33.54 -24.25
C LEU A 1021 3.69 -32.68 -24.76
N SER A 1022 4.82 -32.70 -24.06
CA SER A 1022 5.99 -31.90 -24.40
C SER A 1022 7.14 -32.77 -24.91
N PHE A 1023 7.72 -32.37 -26.03
CA PHE A 1023 8.96 -32.91 -26.58
C PHE A 1023 10.08 -31.89 -26.39
N GLN A 1024 11.00 -32.22 -25.48
CA GLN A 1024 12.15 -31.42 -25.08
C GLN A 1024 13.45 -32.27 -25.21
N PRO A 1025 13.98 -32.45 -26.44
CA PRO A 1025 15.19 -33.26 -26.67
C PRO A 1025 16.46 -32.65 -26.07
N ASN A 1026 16.45 -31.37 -25.71
CA ASN A 1026 17.53 -30.66 -25.04
C ASN A 1026 16.97 -29.43 -24.31
N THR A 1027 17.81 -28.71 -23.58
CA THR A 1027 17.40 -27.48 -22.85
C THR A 1027 17.08 -26.29 -23.76
N MET A 1028 17.44 -26.34 -25.05
CA MET A 1028 17.27 -25.24 -26.00
C MET A 1028 15.95 -25.25 -26.76
N PHE A 1029 15.26 -26.38 -26.83
CA PHE A 1029 14.07 -26.52 -27.65
C PHE A 1029 13.01 -27.37 -26.94
N ARG A 1030 11.78 -26.85 -26.89
CA ARG A 1030 10.59 -27.56 -26.45
C ARG A 1030 9.46 -27.25 -27.43
N ILE A 1031 8.79 -28.29 -27.90
CA ILE A 1031 7.48 -28.18 -28.54
C ILE A 1031 6.48 -28.91 -27.66
N ALA A 1032 5.29 -28.36 -27.48
CA ALA A 1032 4.23 -29.00 -26.73
C ALA A 1032 2.90 -28.89 -27.48
N ILE A 1033 2.12 -29.96 -27.40
CA ILE A 1033 0.72 -29.98 -27.81
C ILE A 1033 -0.12 -29.94 -26.55
N ASN A 1034 -1.02 -28.97 -26.49
CA ASN A 1034 -1.96 -28.75 -25.40
C ASN A 1034 -3.35 -29.11 -25.88
N THR A 1035 -4.09 -29.88 -25.10
CA THR A 1035 -5.52 -30.18 -25.36
C THR A 1035 -6.30 -29.88 -24.09
N ARG A 1036 -7.31 -29.02 -24.20
CA ARG A 1036 -8.22 -28.67 -23.11
C ARG A 1036 -9.65 -28.98 -23.54
N TYR A 1037 -10.36 -29.71 -22.70
CA TYR A 1037 -11.81 -29.85 -22.79
C TYR A 1037 -12.42 -29.40 -21.47
N SER A 1038 -13.37 -28.47 -21.54
CA SER A 1038 -14.04 -27.90 -20.37
C SER A 1038 -15.56 -27.89 -20.59
N GLU A 1039 -16.27 -28.41 -19.60
CA GLU A 1039 -17.73 -28.35 -19.51
C GLU A 1039 -18.08 -27.40 -18.38
N LYS A 1040 -18.75 -26.28 -18.69
CA LYS A 1040 -19.23 -25.31 -17.71
C LYS A 1040 -20.75 -25.36 -17.68
N SER A 1041 -21.34 -25.46 -16.49
CA SER A 1041 -22.79 -25.39 -16.27
C SER A 1041 -23.12 -24.46 -15.12
N ASN A 1042 -23.97 -23.46 -15.37
CA ASN A 1042 -24.54 -22.62 -14.31
C ASN A 1042 -25.66 -23.38 -13.57
N SER A 1043 -25.94 -23.01 -12.32
CA SER A 1043 -27.02 -23.63 -11.56
C SER A 1043 -28.39 -23.28 -12.14
N ILE A 1044 -29.38 -24.14 -11.88
CA ILE A 1044 -30.76 -23.95 -12.36
C ILE A 1044 -31.37 -22.66 -11.82
N GLU A 1045 -31.05 -22.32 -10.57
CA GLU A 1045 -31.53 -21.10 -9.89
C GLU A 1045 -31.04 -19.80 -10.55
N TYR A 1046 -29.95 -19.84 -11.32
CA TYR A 1046 -29.35 -18.66 -11.98
C TYR A 1046 -29.40 -18.70 -13.52
N GLY A 1047 -30.19 -19.61 -14.13
CA GLY A 1047 -30.44 -19.61 -15.58
C GLY A 1047 -30.05 -20.89 -16.33
N ASN A 1048 -29.31 -21.82 -15.72
CA ASN A 1048 -28.92 -23.13 -16.30
C ASN A 1048 -28.14 -23.06 -17.63
N GLU A 1049 -27.40 -21.99 -17.86
CA GLU A 1049 -26.55 -21.82 -19.05
C GLU A 1049 -25.46 -22.89 -19.10
N LYS A 1050 -25.08 -23.29 -20.33
CA LYS A 1050 -24.07 -24.34 -20.55
C LYS A 1050 -23.08 -23.91 -21.60
N ALA A 1051 -21.79 -24.12 -21.33
CA ALA A 1051 -20.71 -23.91 -22.28
C ALA A 1051 -19.83 -25.16 -22.41
N PHE A 1052 -19.52 -25.55 -23.64
CA PHE A 1052 -18.57 -26.62 -23.95
C PHE A 1052 -17.40 -26.02 -24.71
N LEU A 1053 -16.22 -26.04 -24.10
CA LEU A 1053 -15.00 -25.47 -24.66
C LEU A 1053 -14.07 -26.60 -25.09
N LYS A 1054 -13.68 -26.59 -26.37
CA LYS A 1054 -12.65 -27.47 -26.94
C LYS A 1054 -11.49 -26.60 -27.43
N ASP A 1055 -10.33 -26.76 -26.80
CA ASP A 1055 -9.14 -25.98 -27.11
C ASP A 1055 -7.96 -26.90 -27.49
N LEU A 1056 -7.45 -26.69 -28.69
CA LEU A 1056 -6.26 -27.34 -29.22
C LEU A 1056 -5.16 -26.29 -29.39
N GLY A 1057 -4.10 -26.42 -28.61
CA GLY A 1057 -2.97 -25.49 -28.58
C GLY A 1057 -1.66 -26.12 -29.04
N ILE A 1058 -0.84 -25.35 -29.73
CA ILE A 1058 0.56 -25.69 -30.04
C ILE A 1058 1.46 -24.62 -29.41
N GLU A 1059 2.40 -25.07 -28.57
CA GLU A 1059 3.40 -24.22 -27.93
C GLU A 1059 4.80 -24.56 -28.45
N LEU A 1060 5.51 -23.56 -28.94
CA LEU A 1060 6.90 -23.65 -29.37
C LEU A 1060 7.75 -22.75 -28.48
N ARG A 1061 8.71 -23.35 -27.78
CA ARG A 1061 9.72 -22.63 -26.99
C ARG A 1061 11.12 -22.95 -27.49
N ARG A 1062 11.85 -21.92 -27.88
CA ARG A 1062 13.25 -22.02 -28.29
C ARG A 1062 14.09 -21.07 -27.46
N SER A 1063 14.95 -21.61 -26.61
CA SER A 1063 15.93 -20.84 -25.85
C SER A 1063 17.33 -21.13 -26.38
N LYS A 1064 18.13 -20.11 -26.64
CA LYS A 1064 19.54 -20.31 -26.97
C LYS A 1064 20.36 -19.25 -26.26
N ARG A 1065 21.42 -19.69 -25.57
CA ARG A 1065 22.41 -18.83 -24.93
C ARG A 1065 22.86 -17.77 -25.94
N ASP A 1066 22.78 -16.51 -25.54
CA ASP A 1066 23.11 -15.29 -26.32
C ASP A 1066 22.22 -14.98 -27.53
N LYS A 1067 21.30 -15.87 -27.95
CA LYS A 1067 20.34 -15.61 -29.05
C LYS A 1067 18.91 -15.29 -28.58
N GLY A 1068 18.62 -15.50 -27.30
CA GLY A 1068 17.33 -15.17 -26.68
C GLY A 1068 16.39 -16.36 -26.48
N LEU A 1069 15.21 -16.05 -25.95
CA LEU A 1069 14.07 -16.91 -25.71
C LEU A 1069 12.95 -16.49 -26.65
N PHE A 1070 12.55 -17.40 -27.53
CA PHE A 1070 11.38 -17.24 -28.39
C PHE A 1070 10.30 -18.19 -27.91
N ASN A 1071 9.10 -17.69 -27.67
CA ASN A 1071 7.91 -18.51 -27.44
C ASN A 1071 6.83 -18.13 -28.45
N ALA A 1072 6.18 -19.12 -29.05
CA ALA A 1072 5.00 -18.94 -29.86
C ALA A 1072 3.92 -19.92 -29.38
N GLU A 1073 2.70 -19.43 -29.24
CA GLU A 1073 1.51 -20.16 -28.84
C GLU A 1073 0.43 -19.87 -29.86
N LEU A 1074 -0.26 -20.92 -30.31
CA LEU A 1074 -1.41 -20.83 -31.19
C LEU A 1074 -2.49 -21.75 -30.61
N HIS A 1075 -3.67 -21.21 -30.37
CA HIS A 1075 -4.81 -21.94 -29.83
C HIS A 1075 -6.01 -21.80 -30.77
N PHE A 1076 -6.63 -22.93 -31.07
CA PHE A 1076 -7.94 -22.99 -31.72
C PHE A 1076 -8.96 -23.39 -30.66
N VAL A 1077 -9.87 -22.48 -30.34
CA VAL A 1077 -10.86 -22.63 -29.27
C VAL A 1077 -12.25 -22.62 -29.90
N ASN A 1078 -12.93 -23.76 -29.89
CA ASN A 1078 -14.34 -23.86 -30.26
C ASN A 1078 -15.18 -23.82 -28.97
N ILE A 1079 -16.11 -22.88 -28.91
CA ILE A 1079 -17.01 -22.68 -27.78
C ILE A 1079 -18.44 -22.89 -28.26
N ASN A 1080 -19.12 -23.89 -27.69
CA ASN A 1080 -20.56 -24.06 -27.87
C ASN A 1080 -21.27 -23.58 -26.61
N TYR A 1081 -21.91 -22.42 -26.69
CA TYR A 1081 -22.59 -21.78 -25.56
C TYR A 1081 -24.11 -21.74 -25.77
N LYS A 1082 -24.86 -22.15 -24.75
CA LYS A 1082 -26.32 -22.09 -24.67
C LYS A 1082 -26.71 -21.10 -23.57
N GLY A 1083 -27.00 -19.88 -23.98
CA GLY A 1083 -27.35 -18.75 -23.11
C GLY A 1083 -27.18 -17.42 -23.87
N GLU A 1084 -27.47 -16.30 -23.20
CA GLU A 1084 -27.32 -14.97 -23.77
C GLU A 1084 -25.86 -14.51 -23.71
N SER A 1085 -25.27 -14.17 -24.86
CA SER A 1085 -23.82 -13.88 -24.94
C SER A 1085 -23.46 -12.49 -24.41
N ASN A 1086 -24.35 -11.50 -24.56
CA ASN A 1086 -24.17 -10.15 -24.01
C ASN A 1086 -24.68 -10.07 -22.57
N SER A 1087 -24.05 -10.83 -21.68
CA SER A 1087 -24.42 -10.88 -20.27
C SER A 1087 -23.19 -11.11 -19.40
N THR A 1088 -23.29 -10.79 -18.11
CA THR A 1088 -22.22 -11.06 -17.13
C THR A 1088 -21.83 -12.55 -17.10
N ILE A 1089 -22.82 -13.44 -17.12
CA ILE A 1089 -22.60 -14.90 -17.13
C ILE A 1089 -21.96 -15.36 -18.44
N GLY A 1090 -22.38 -14.78 -19.58
CA GLY A 1090 -21.79 -15.02 -20.89
C GLY A 1090 -20.32 -14.64 -20.92
N PHE A 1091 -19.97 -13.44 -20.46
CA PHE A 1091 -18.58 -12.95 -20.40
C PHE A 1091 -17.66 -13.89 -19.60
N GLU A 1092 -18.14 -14.37 -18.45
CA GLU A 1092 -17.42 -15.30 -17.57
C GLU A 1092 -17.29 -16.72 -18.16
N MET A 1093 -18.38 -17.30 -18.67
CA MET A 1093 -18.35 -18.66 -19.24
C MET A 1093 -17.53 -18.74 -20.52
N LEU A 1094 -17.56 -17.69 -21.35
CA LEU A 1094 -16.82 -17.58 -22.61
C LEU A 1094 -15.36 -17.14 -22.43
N GLU A 1095 -14.91 -16.77 -21.23
CA GLU A 1095 -13.54 -16.27 -20.96
C GLU A 1095 -13.20 -15.01 -21.78
N GLY A 1096 -14.18 -14.13 -22.00
CA GLY A 1096 -14.05 -12.94 -22.85
C GLY A 1096 -13.93 -13.20 -24.36
N LEU A 1097 -14.14 -14.44 -24.81
CA LEU A 1097 -14.27 -14.82 -26.22
C LEU A 1097 -15.75 -14.83 -26.66
N GLN A 1098 -16.03 -15.19 -27.91
CA GLN A 1098 -17.39 -15.34 -28.43
C GLN A 1098 -17.78 -16.81 -28.62
N SER A 1099 -19.07 -17.10 -28.69
CA SER A 1099 -19.56 -18.41 -29.13
C SER A 1099 -19.09 -18.71 -30.57
N GLY A 1100 -18.81 -19.98 -30.87
CA GLY A 1100 -18.30 -20.42 -32.17
C GLY A 1100 -16.78 -20.63 -32.19
N SER A 1101 -16.18 -20.42 -33.36
CA SER A 1101 -14.75 -20.66 -33.57
C SER A 1101 -13.89 -19.43 -33.25
N ASN A 1102 -12.96 -19.58 -32.32
CA ASN A 1102 -12.02 -18.55 -31.91
C ASN A 1102 -10.58 -19.01 -32.15
N ILE A 1103 -9.73 -18.09 -32.58
CA ILE A 1103 -8.30 -18.33 -32.76
C ILE A 1103 -7.55 -17.28 -31.95
N THR A 1104 -6.65 -17.72 -31.07
CA THR A 1104 -5.74 -16.83 -30.36
C THR A 1104 -4.30 -17.22 -30.66
N TRP A 1105 -3.44 -16.22 -30.87
CA TRP A 1105 -2.01 -16.44 -31.08
C TRP A 1105 -1.21 -15.46 -30.26
N LYS A 1106 -0.10 -15.95 -29.72
CA LYS A 1106 0.82 -15.17 -28.91
C LYS A 1106 2.24 -15.49 -29.33
N ILE A 1107 2.98 -14.46 -29.68
CA ILE A 1107 4.39 -14.54 -30.04
C ILE A 1107 5.15 -13.65 -29.06
N SER A 1108 6.13 -14.21 -28.37
CA SER A 1108 7.02 -13.46 -27.47
C SER A 1108 8.47 -13.75 -27.81
N PHE A 1109 9.27 -12.70 -27.84
CA PHE A 1109 10.70 -12.78 -28.08
C PHE A 1109 11.43 -11.95 -27.04
N GLN A 1110 12.27 -12.60 -26.26
CA GLN A 1110 13.09 -11.96 -25.24
C GLN A 1110 14.56 -12.22 -25.56
N LYS A 1111 15.35 -11.18 -25.79
CA LYS A 1111 16.78 -11.30 -26.08
C LYS A 1111 17.59 -10.40 -25.18
N LYS A 1112 18.56 -10.99 -24.50
CA LYS A 1112 19.64 -10.25 -23.85
C LYS A 1112 20.60 -9.76 -24.94
N MET A 1113 20.56 -8.48 -25.28
CA MET A 1113 21.37 -7.87 -26.35
C MET A 1113 22.83 -7.69 -25.92
N SER A 1114 23.04 -7.33 -24.65
CA SER A 1114 24.35 -7.22 -23.99
C SER A 1114 24.23 -7.69 -22.53
N ASN A 1115 25.32 -7.74 -21.76
CA ASN A 1115 25.26 -8.13 -20.33
C ASN A 1115 24.23 -7.32 -19.51
N ASN A 1116 23.91 -6.12 -19.98
CA ASN A 1116 23.14 -5.12 -19.24
C ASN A 1116 21.92 -4.65 -20.03
N ILE A 1117 21.54 -5.26 -21.16
CA ILE A 1117 20.36 -4.85 -21.95
C ILE A 1117 19.57 -6.08 -22.38
N GLN A 1118 18.26 -6.03 -22.17
CA GLN A 1118 17.27 -7.02 -22.58
C GLN A 1118 16.17 -6.35 -23.40
N LEU A 1119 15.93 -6.88 -24.59
CA LEU A 1119 14.75 -6.59 -25.39
C LEU A 1119 13.68 -7.65 -25.11
N SER A 1120 12.44 -7.23 -24.94
CA SER A 1120 11.24 -8.08 -24.89
C SER A 1120 10.25 -7.54 -25.92
N VAL A 1121 9.81 -8.37 -26.85
CA VAL A 1121 8.74 -8.06 -27.80
C VAL A 1121 7.64 -9.08 -27.57
N SER A 1122 6.39 -8.63 -27.50
CA SER A 1122 5.24 -9.50 -27.48
C SER A 1122 4.21 -9.05 -28.51
N TYR A 1123 3.57 -10.01 -29.15
CA TYR A 1123 2.51 -9.79 -30.11
C TYR A 1123 1.42 -10.79 -29.81
N ASN A 1124 0.24 -10.27 -29.49
CA ASN A 1124 -0.94 -11.06 -29.23
C ASN A 1124 -1.96 -10.73 -30.31
N GLY A 1125 -2.72 -11.72 -30.74
CA GLY A 1125 -3.91 -11.47 -31.51
C GLY A 1125 -4.99 -12.50 -31.25
N ARG A 1126 -6.21 -12.07 -31.51
CA ARG A 1126 -7.41 -12.88 -31.37
C ARG A 1126 -8.34 -12.62 -32.54
N LYS A 1127 -9.03 -13.65 -33.00
CA LYS A 1127 -10.10 -13.55 -33.98
C LYS A 1127 -11.25 -14.46 -33.53
N SER A 1128 -12.43 -13.86 -33.41
CA SER A 1128 -13.70 -14.57 -33.24
C SER A 1128 -14.42 -14.66 -34.59
N GLU A 1129 -15.39 -15.55 -34.70
CA GLU A 1129 -16.04 -15.90 -35.98
C GLU A 1129 -16.64 -14.70 -36.72
N ASN A 1130 -17.36 -13.83 -35.99
CA ASN A 1130 -18.08 -12.69 -36.55
C ASN A 1130 -17.34 -11.34 -36.39
N ASN A 1131 -16.18 -11.34 -35.73
CA ASN A 1131 -15.44 -10.11 -35.42
C ASN A 1131 -14.17 -9.98 -36.26
N LYS A 1132 -13.77 -8.72 -36.48
CA LYS A 1132 -12.44 -8.42 -37.05
C LYS A 1132 -11.36 -8.91 -36.10
N ALA A 1133 -10.22 -9.33 -36.67
CA ALA A 1133 -9.08 -9.75 -35.86
C ALA A 1133 -8.54 -8.56 -35.05
N ILE A 1134 -8.33 -8.76 -33.76
CA ILE A 1134 -7.72 -7.79 -32.86
C ILE A 1134 -6.25 -8.14 -32.71
N HIS A 1135 -5.40 -7.13 -32.81
CA HIS A 1135 -3.95 -7.24 -32.79
C HIS A 1135 -3.37 -6.26 -31.77
N THR A 1136 -2.54 -6.76 -30.87
CA THR A 1136 -1.83 -5.96 -29.87
C THR A 1136 -0.36 -6.31 -29.87
N GLY A 1137 0.49 -5.35 -30.20
CA GLY A 1137 1.94 -5.46 -30.13
C GLY A 1137 2.49 -4.63 -28.98
N SER A 1138 3.44 -5.18 -28.23
CA SER A 1138 4.22 -4.45 -27.26
C SER A 1138 5.70 -4.73 -27.40
N MET A 1139 6.52 -3.71 -27.18
CA MET A 1139 7.96 -3.81 -27.18
C MET A 1139 8.51 -3.09 -25.97
N GLN A 1140 9.33 -3.77 -25.17
CA GLN A 1140 9.99 -3.23 -24.01
C GLN A 1140 11.49 -3.47 -24.10
N MET A 1141 12.27 -2.39 -24.00
CA MET A 1141 13.71 -2.47 -23.80
C MET A 1141 14.01 -2.21 -22.33
N ARG A 1142 14.79 -3.08 -21.69
CA ARG A 1142 15.20 -3.00 -20.29
C ARG A 1142 16.70 -3.06 -20.17
N ALA A 1143 17.33 -2.01 -19.66
CA ALA A 1143 18.71 -2.03 -19.21
C ALA A 1143 18.79 -2.48 -17.75
N PHE A 1144 19.79 -3.27 -17.37
CA PHE A 1144 20.11 -3.70 -16.02
C PHE A 1144 21.47 -3.10 -15.62
N PHE A 1145 21.57 -2.61 -14.39
CA PHE A 1145 22.77 -1.96 -13.87
C PHE A 1145 23.54 -2.84 -12.91
#